data_AF-A0A8J6A190-F1
#
_entry.id   AF-A0A8J6A190-F1
#
_cell.length_a   1.000
_cell.length_b   1.000
_cell.length_c   1.000
_cell.angle_alpha   90.00
_cell.angle_beta   90.00
_cell.angle_gamma   90.00
#
_symmetry.space_group_name_H-M   'P 1'
#
loop_
_entity.id
_entity.type
_entity.pdbx_description
1 polymer ?
#
loop_
_entity_poly.entity_id
_entity_poly.type
_entity_poly.pdbx_seq_one_letter_code
_entity_poly.pdbx_strand_id
1 'polypeptide(L)'
;KTEIIEEAFPGMFMDTPEDEKTKLISCLGAFRQFWSGLSQESHEQCIQWIVKFIHGQHSPKRISFLYDCLAMAVETGLLPPRMVCESLINSDTLEWERTQLWALTFKLVRKIIGGVDYKGVRDLLKVILEKILTIPNTVSSAVVQQLLAAREVIAYILERNACLLPAYFAVTEIRKLYPEGKLPHWLLGNLVSDFVDTFRPTARINSICGRCSLLPVVNNSGAICNSWKLDPATLRFPLKGLLPYDKDLFEPQTALLRYVLEQPYSRDMVCNMLGLNKQHKQRCPVLEDQLVDLVVYAMERSETEEKFDDGGTSQLLWQHLSSQLIFFVLFQFASFPHMVLSLHQKCIPVPDINKPQSTHAFAMTCIWIHLNRKAQNDNSKLQIPIPHSLKFHHEFLQQSLRNKSLQMNDYKIALLCNAYSTNSECFTLPMGALVETIYGNGIMRIPLPGTSCNASGSITPLPMNLLDSLTVHAKMSLIHSIATRVIKLAHAKSSVALAPALVETYSRLLVYMEIESLGIKGFISQLLPTVFKSHAWGILHTLLEMFSYRMHHIQPHYRVQLLSSSEVQPQFTRFLSDPKTVLSAESEELNRALILTLARATHVTGSDSIQGTWCKDILQTIMSFTPHNWASHTLSCFPGPLQAFFKQNNVPQESRFNLKKNVEEEYRKWKSMSNENDIITHFSMQSSPPLFLCLLWKMLLETDHINQIGYRVLERIGARALVAHVRTFADFLVYEFSTSAGGQQLNKCIEILNDMVWKYNIVTLDRLILCLAMRSHEGNEAQVCYFIIQLLLLKPNDFRNRVSDFVKENSPEHWLQNDWHTKHMNYHKKYPEKLYFEGLAEQVDPPVQIQSPYLPIYFGNVCLRFLPVFDIVIHRFLELLPVSKSLETLLDHLGGLYKFHDRPVTYLYNTLHYYEMHLRDRAGLKRKLVHAIIGSLKDNRPQGWCLSDTYLKNAMNAREDNPWIPDDTYYCKFNEFPNPAAHALHVTCVELMALAVSGEDVGNALLNVVLKSQPLVPRENITAWMNAIGLIITALPEPYWIVLHDRIVSVISSPSLTSETEWVGYPFRLFDFTACHQSYSEMSCSYTLALAHAVWHHSSIGQLSLIPKFLTEILLPIVKTEFQLLYVYHLVGPFLQRFQQERTRCMIEIGVAFYDMLLNVDQCSTHLNYMDPICDFLYHMKYMFTGDSVKEQVEKIICNLKPALKLRLRFITHISKMEPAAVPPQAINSGSPASQSNQVPVTLPVT
;
A
#
# COMPACT_ATOMS: atom_id res chain seq x y z
N LYS A 1 33.59 -46.28 49.38
CA LYS A 1 34.00 -47.38 50.30
C LYS A 1 33.75 -46.97 51.74
N THR A 2 34.33 -45.86 52.20
CA THR A 2 34.19 -45.25 53.53
C THR A 2 32.75 -45.28 54.08
N GLU A 3 31.77 -44.71 53.37
CA GLU A 3 30.37 -44.67 53.83
C GLU A 3 29.73 -46.03 54.13
N ILE A 4 30.23 -47.13 53.55
CA ILE A 4 29.73 -48.50 53.84
C ILE A 4 30.23 -48.97 55.22
N ILE A 5 31.36 -48.45 55.67
CA ILE A 5 31.95 -48.72 56.99
C ILE A 5 31.25 -47.83 58.03
N GLU A 6 31.00 -46.55 57.71
CA GLU A 6 30.21 -45.64 58.55
C GLU A 6 28.75 -46.12 58.75
N GLU A 7 28.06 -46.56 57.68
CA GLU A 7 26.70 -47.12 57.78
C GLU A 7 26.67 -48.45 58.59
N ALA A 8 27.79 -49.17 58.67
CA ALA A 8 27.92 -50.39 59.46
C ALA A 8 28.31 -50.15 60.93
N PHE A 9 28.95 -49.01 61.26
CA PHE A 9 29.42 -48.67 62.60
C PHE A 9 29.05 -47.23 63.02
N PRO A 10 27.76 -46.84 62.98
CA PRO A 10 27.32 -45.49 63.33
C PRO A 10 27.65 -45.14 64.79
N GLY A 11 28.08 -43.90 65.03
CA GLY A 11 28.41 -43.38 66.37
C GLY A 11 29.85 -43.62 66.85
N MET A 12 30.75 -44.10 65.98
CA MET A 12 32.18 -44.29 66.32
C MET A 12 33.02 -43.00 66.27
N PHE A 13 32.56 -41.94 65.59
CA PHE A 13 33.37 -40.75 65.29
C PHE A 13 32.54 -39.47 65.05
N MET A 14 31.31 -39.40 65.58
CA MET A 14 30.34 -38.32 65.33
C MET A 14 29.61 -38.00 66.64
N ASP A 15 29.96 -36.90 67.30
CA ASP A 15 29.39 -36.51 68.61
C ASP A 15 28.41 -35.32 68.51
N THR A 16 28.40 -34.56 67.41
CA THR A 16 27.59 -33.34 67.28
C THR A 16 26.89 -33.20 65.91
N PRO A 17 25.76 -32.46 65.82
CA PRO A 17 25.04 -32.29 64.56
C PRO A 17 25.74 -31.40 63.52
N GLU A 18 26.82 -30.67 63.87
CA GLU A 18 27.63 -29.97 62.86
C GLU A 18 28.54 -30.94 62.07
N ASP A 19 28.80 -32.13 62.62
CA ASP A 19 29.73 -33.10 62.04
C ASP A 19 29.26 -33.65 60.68
N GLU A 20 27.95 -33.70 60.39
CA GLU A 20 27.44 -34.14 59.06
C GLU A 20 27.89 -33.22 57.91
N LYS A 21 27.97 -31.89 58.12
CA LYS A 21 28.50 -30.99 57.09
C LYS A 21 30.00 -31.21 56.90
N THR A 22 30.72 -31.41 58.00
CA THR A 22 32.15 -31.72 58.02
C THR A 22 32.45 -33.08 57.38
N LYS A 23 31.61 -34.10 57.60
CA LYS A 23 31.65 -35.44 56.99
C LYS A 23 31.56 -35.36 55.47
N LEU A 24 30.58 -34.62 54.93
CA LEU A 24 30.43 -34.42 53.49
C LEU A 24 31.64 -33.70 52.87
N ILE A 25 32.15 -32.64 53.53
CA ILE A 25 33.35 -31.91 53.07
C ILE A 25 34.62 -32.79 53.14
N SER A 26 34.77 -33.60 54.19
CA SER A 26 35.87 -34.56 54.36
C SER A 26 35.85 -35.65 53.29
N CYS A 27 34.66 -36.22 53.00
CA CYS A 27 34.46 -37.18 51.92
C CYS A 27 34.81 -36.61 50.53
N LEU A 28 34.66 -35.29 50.34
CA LEU A 28 35.07 -34.58 49.12
C LEU A 28 36.56 -34.21 49.09
N GLY A 29 37.33 -34.37 50.18
CA GLY A 29 38.70 -33.85 50.30
C GLY A 29 39.66 -34.37 49.23
N ALA A 30 39.66 -35.68 48.97
CA ALA A 30 40.47 -36.29 47.91
C ALA A 30 40.00 -35.86 46.50
N PHE A 31 38.69 -35.70 46.30
CA PHE A 31 38.14 -35.20 45.04
C PHE A 31 38.49 -33.73 44.79
N ARG A 32 38.50 -32.88 45.83
CA ARG A 32 38.92 -31.48 45.76
C ARG A 32 40.37 -31.34 45.30
N GLN A 33 41.27 -32.19 45.80
CA GLN A 33 42.66 -32.24 45.32
C GLN A 33 42.74 -32.67 43.85
N PHE A 34 42.06 -33.75 43.47
CA PHE A 34 42.01 -34.23 42.08
C PHE A 34 41.47 -33.15 41.11
N TRP A 35 40.34 -32.52 41.47
CA TRP A 35 39.70 -31.46 40.68
C TRP A 35 40.62 -30.25 40.48
N SER A 36 41.40 -29.86 41.50
CA SER A 36 42.37 -28.76 41.38
C SER A 36 43.56 -29.04 40.44
N GLY A 37 43.74 -30.30 40.01
CA GLY A 37 44.74 -30.71 39.03
C GLY A 37 44.20 -30.89 37.59
N LEU A 38 42.91 -30.61 37.34
CA LEU A 38 42.30 -30.73 36.01
C LEU A 38 42.36 -29.43 35.19
N SER A 39 42.34 -29.56 33.86
CA SER A 39 42.05 -28.46 32.95
C SER A 39 40.55 -28.20 32.87
N GLN A 40 40.15 -26.96 32.56
CA GLN A 40 38.72 -26.60 32.41
C GLN A 40 38.01 -27.43 31.33
N GLU A 41 38.72 -27.86 30.28
CA GLU A 41 38.23 -28.77 29.24
C GLU A 41 37.87 -30.17 29.80
N SER A 42 38.58 -30.62 30.85
CA SER A 42 38.36 -31.92 31.48
C SER A 42 37.23 -31.90 32.52
N HIS A 43 36.78 -30.71 32.96
CA HIS A 43 35.75 -30.55 33.98
C HIS A 43 34.41 -31.20 33.57
N GLU A 44 34.00 -31.05 32.30
CA GLU A 44 32.72 -31.59 31.84
C GLU A 44 32.73 -33.12 31.82
N GLN A 45 33.77 -33.73 31.21
CA GLN A 45 33.93 -35.19 31.17
C GLN A 45 34.00 -35.80 32.58
N CYS A 46 34.66 -35.10 33.52
CA CYS A 46 34.71 -35.52 34.91
C CYS A 46 33.33 -35.51 35.59
N ILE A 47 32.55 -34.42 35.45
CA ILE A 47 31.19 -34.34 36.01
C ILE A 47 30.25 -35.37 35.36
N GLN A 48 30.29 -35.53 34.03
CA GLN A 48 29.52 -36.55 33.31
C GLN A 48 29.84 -37.96 33.81
N TRP A 49 31.12 -38.28 34.05
CA TRP A 49 31.53 -39.58 34.61
C TRP A 49 30.99 -39.78 36.04
N ILE A 50 31.07 -38.76 36.90
CA ILE A 50 30.55 -38.81 38.27
C ILE A 50 29.03 -39.06 38.26
N VAL A 51 28.27 -38.35 37.42
CA VAL A 51 26.83 -38.57 37.25
C VAL A 51 26.54 -39.99 36.79
N LYS A 52 27.25 -40.50 35.78
CA LYS A 52 27.09 -41.86 35.26
C LYS A 52 27.40 -42.93 36.32
N PHE A 53 28.41 -42.70 37.16
CA PHE A 53 28.75 -43.56 38.29
C PHE A 53 27.66 -43.57 39.39
N ILE A 54 27.05 -42.42 39.69
CA ILE A 54 25.97 -42.31 40.68
C ILE A 54 24.69 -42.97 40.15
N HIS A 55 24.30 -42.70 38.90
CA HIS A 55 23.08 -43.26 38.31
C HIS A 55 23.21 -44.78 38.06
N GLY A 56 24.42 -45.30 37.94
CA GLY A 56 24.72 -46.73 37.92
C GLY A 56 24.65 -47.45 39.28
N GLN A 57 24.41 -46.74 40.39
CA GLN A 57 24.18 -47.39 41.69
C GLN A 57 22.77 -48.00 41.78
N HIS A 58 22.64 -49.11 42.50
CA HIS A 58 21.35 -49.77 42.77
C HIS A 58 20.71 -49.38 44.12
N SER A 59 21.47 -48.79 45.06
CA SER A 59 20.96 -48.44 46.40
C SER A 59 20.54 -46.96 46.48
N PRO A 60 19.25 -46.64 46.72
CA PRO A 60 18.77 -45.26 46.84
C PRO A 60 19.42 -44.46 47.98
N LYS A 61 19.75 -45.11 49.11
CA LYS A 61 20.48 -44.46 50.22
C LYS A 61 21.82 -43.91 49.73
N ARG A 62 22.59 -44.74 49.02
CA ARG A 62 23.91 -44.37 48.49
C ARG A 62 23.80 -43.28 47.42
N ILE A 63 22.76 -43.31 46.59
CA ILE A 63 22.47 -42.23 45.63
C ILE A 63 22.22 -40.92 46.36
N SER A 64 21.39 -40.92 47.43
CA SER A 64 21.15 -39.71 48.24
C SER A 64 22.44 -39.17 48.84
N PHE A 65 23.24 -40.01 49.53
CA PHE A 65 24.51 -39.57 50.11
C PHE A 65 25.47 -38.97 49.07
N LEU A 66 25.61 -39.59 47.89
CA LEU A 66 26.45 -39.06 46.81
C LEU A 66 25.88 -37.76 46.20
N TYR A 67 24.56 -37.57 46.21
CA TYR A 67 23.92 -36.31 45.84
C TYR A 67 24.05 -35.22 46.90
N ASP A 68 24.05 -35.54 48.19
CA ASP A 68 24.31 -34.56 49.26
C ASP A 68 25.81 -34.17 49.28
N CYS A 69 26.72 -35.08 48.93
CA CYS A 69 28.10 -34.73 48.57
C CYS A 69 28.16 -33.78 47.34
N LEU A 70 27.42 -34.04 46.26
CA LEU A 70 27.38 -33.13 45.11
C LEU A 70 26.78 -31.75 45.47
N ALA A 71 25.74 -31.70 46.29
CA ALA A 71 25.19 -30.45 46.80
C ALA A 71 26.25 -29.66 47.57
N MET A 72 26.95 -30.30 48.51
CA MET A 72 28.02 -29.69 49.29
C MET A 72 29.22 -29.23 48.43
N ALA A 73 29.54 -29.96 47.35
CA ALA A 73 30.57 -29.55 46.39
C ALA A 73 30.16 -28.29 45.60
N VAL A 74 28.88 -28.11 45.29
CA VAL A 74 28.37 -26.90 44.64
C VAL A 74 28.24 -25.74 45.63
N GLU A 75 27.69 -25.99 46.84
CA GLU A 75 27.56 -24.99 47.92
C GLU A 75 28.92 -24.41 48.36
N THR A 76 29.98 -25.23 48.34
CA THR A 76 31.35 -24.79 48.65
C THR A 76 32.11 -24.23 47.43
N GLY A 77 31.43 -24.03 46.30
CA GLY A 77 32.00 -23.43 45.08
C GLY A 77 33.01 -24.30 44.32
N LEU A 78 33.13 -25.59 44.66
CA LEU A 78 34.07 -26.51 44.01
C LEU A 78 33.58 -26.93 42.62
N LEU A 79 32.28 -27.21 42.47
CA LEU A 79 31.67 -27.63 41.21
C LEU A 79 30.73 -26.56 40.64
N PRO A 80 30.80 -26.21 39.34
CA PRO A 80 29.86 -25.30 38.72
C PRO A 80 28.42 -25.86 38.72
N PRO A 81 27.42 -25.15 39.28
CA PRO A 81 26.04 -25.65 39.40
C PRO A 81 25.42 -25.99 38.04
N ARG A 82 25.76 -25.21 37.00
CA ARG A 82 25.28 -25.39 35.62
C ARG A 82 25.66 -26.76 35.06
N MET A 83 26.95 -27.07 35.05
CA MET A 83 27.50 -28.31 34.47
C MET A 83 26.99 -29.56 35.21
N VAL A 84 26.79 -29.46 36.53
CA VAL A 84 26.18 -30.52 37.34
C VAL A 84 24.71 -30.71 36.95
N CYS A 85 23.91 -29.65 36.84
CA CYS A 85 22.50 -29.75 36.40
C CYS A 85 22.39 -30.33 34.98
N GLU A 86 23.17 -29.81 34.04
CA GLU A 86 23.16 -30.25 32.64
C GLU A 86 23.54 -31.74 32.55
N SER A 87 24.60 -32.18 33.24
CA SER A 87 25.01 -33.59 33.27
C SER A 87 23.98 -34.52 33.90
N LEU A 88 23.35 -34.10 35.01
CA LEU A 88 22.30 -34.88 35.69
C LEU A 88 21.07 -35.09 34.80
N ILE A 89 20.59 -34.02 34.16
CA ILE A 89 19.34 -34.02 33.39
C ILE A 89 19.54 -34.65 32.00
N ASN A 90 20.69 -34.41 31.35
CA ASN A 90 21.02 -35.01 30.05
C ASN A 90 21.39 -36.50 30.14
N SER A 91 21.46 -37.08 31.35
CA SER A 91 21.80 -38.49 31.52
C SER A 91 20.76 -39.42 30.87
N ASP A 92 21.21 -40.32 30.01
CA ASP A 92 20.37 -41.38 29.41
C ASP A 92 19.68 -42.21 30.51
N THR A 93 20.45 -42.55 31.55
CA THR A 93 20.03 -43.37 32.70
C THR A 93 19.04 -42.69 33.67
N LEU A 94 18.65 -41.43 33.40
CA LEU A 94 17.57 -40.72 34.09
C LEU A 94 16.25 -40.93 33.34
N GLU A 95 15.55 -41.99 33.72
CA GLU A 95 14.25 -42.41 33.16
C GLU A 95 13.16 -42.27 34.23
N TRP A 96 11.93 -41.96 33.83
CA TRP A 96 10.80 -41.79 34.76
C TRP A 96 10.43 -43.10 35.48
N GLU A 97 10.67 -44.25 34.84
CA GLU A 97 10.48 -45.58 35.43
C GLU A 97 11.41 -45.84 36.63
N ARG A 98 12.57 -45.18 36.68
CA ARG A 98 13.48 -45.21 37.83
C ARG A 98 13.05 -44.18 38.87
N THR A 99 11.80 -44.29 39.34
CA THR A 99 11.06 -43.24 40.07
C THR A 99 11.82 -42.68 41.29
N GLN A 100 12.51 -43.53 42.05
CA GLN A 100 13.30 -43.10 43.22
C GLN A 100 14.61 -42.40 42.82
N LEU A 101 15.23 -42.74 41.69
CA LEU A 101 16.34 -41.96 41.13
C LEU A 101 15.80 -40.59 40.70
N TRP A 102 14.76 -40.57 39.86
CA TRP A 102 14.08 -39.34 39.39
C TRP A 102 13.78 -38.38 40.55
N ALA A 103 13.13 -38.87 41.61
CA ALA A 103 12.79 -38.07 42.78
C ALA A 103 14.02 -37.47 43.49
N LEU A 104 15.13 -38.23 43.59
CA LEU A 104 16.38 -37.76 44.18
C LEU A 104 17.12 -36.78 43.27
N THR A 105 17.18 -37.04 41.96
CA THR A 105 17.85 -36.18 40.97
C THR A 105 17.20 -34.79 40.93
N PHE A 106 15.87 -34.73 40.84
CA PHE A 106 15.17 -33.44 40.79
C PHE A 106 15.20 -32.71 42.15
N LYS A 107 15.24 -33.41 43.28
CA LYS A 107 15.51 -32.80 44.60
C LYS A 107 16.92 -32.19 44.69
N LEU A 108 17.95 -32.82 44.12
CA LEU A 108 19.28 -32.22 44.02
C LEU A 108 19.27 -30.98 43.13
N VAL A 109 18.72 -31.07 41.91
CA VAL A 109 18.58 -29.92 41.00
C VAL A 109 17.86 -28.76 41.68
N ARG A 110 16.78 -29.02 42.43
CA ARG A 110 16.03 -27.99 43.19
C ARG A 110 16.89 -27.24 44.21
N LYS A 111 17.92 -27.87 44.81
CA LYS A 111 18.89 -27.19 45.69
C LYS A 111 19.81 -26.26 44.88
N ILE A 112 20.43 -26.77 43.82
CA ILE A 112 21.60 -26.13 43.18
C ILE A 112 21.27 -25.20 41.99
N ILE A 113 20.10 -25.34 41.36
CA ILE A 113 19.77 -24.58 40.13
C ILE A 113 19.71 -23.05 40.33
N GLY A 114 19.50 -22.58 41.57
CA GLY A 114 19.52 -21.16 41.90
C GLY A 114 20.88 -20.47 41.69
N GLY A 115 21.98 -21.23 41.58
CA GLY A 115 23.31 -20.71 41.25
C GLY A 115 23.64 -20.67 39.75
N VAL A 116 22.69 -21.02 38.87
CA VAL A 116 22.89 -21.07 37.42
C VAL A 116 22.56 -19.70 36.77
N ASP A 117 23.27 -19.36 35.69
CA ASP A 117 23.01 -18.13 34.94
C ASP A 117 21.64 -18.17 34.22
N TYR A 118 21.01 -17.01 33.99
CA TYR A 118 19.65 -16.95 33.42
C TYR A 118 19.49 -17.58 32.03
N LYS A 119 20.56 -17.72 31.23
CA LYS A 119 20.52 -18.48 29.96
C LYS A 119 20.59 -19.96 30.27
N GLY A 120 21.48 -20.39 31.15
CA GLY A 120 21.53 -21.77 31.64
C GLY A 120 20.24 -22.26 32.30
N VAL A 121 19.55 -21.41 33.08
CA VAL A 121 18.24 -21.76 33.66
C VAL A 121 17.18 -21.95 32.56
N ARG A 122 17.18 -21.13 31.50
CA ARG A 122 16.33 -21.34 30.31
C ARG A 122 16.68 -22.62 29.57
N ASP A 123 17.97 -22.90 29.38
CA ASP A 123 18.45 -24.09 28.66
C ASP A 123 18.04 -25.37 29.42
N LEU A 124 18.20 -25.37 30.75
CA LEU A 124 17.74 -26.43 31.64
C LEU A 124 16.21 -26.56 31.65
N LEU A 125 15.46 -25.45 31.74
CA LEU A 125 13.99 -25.45 31.70
C LEU A 125 13.46 -26.23 30.50
N LYS A 126 14.04 -26.00 29.32
CA LYS A 126 13.68 -26.71 28.09
C LYS A 126 13.86 -28.23 28.27
N VAL A 127 15.04 -28.70 28.68
CA VAL A 127 15.32 -30.14 28.78
C VAL A 127 14.52 -30.81 29.90
N ILE A 128 14.23 -30.11 31.01
CA ILE A 128 13.37 -30.63 32.08
C ILE A 128 11.93 -30.82 31.57
N LEU A 129 11.40 -29.87 30.80
CA LEU A 129 10.08 -30.00 30.16
C LEU A 129 10.06 -31.13 29.11
N GLU A 130 11.15 -31.32 28.35
CA GLU A 130 11.31 -32.45 27.42
C GLU A 130 11.36 -33.81 28.16
N LYS A 131 12.11 -33.93 29.26
CA LYS A 131 12.13 -35.14 30.11
C LYS A 131 10.74 -35.41 30.73
N ILE A 132 10.03 -34.39 31.22
CA ILE A 132 8.66 -34.55 31.74
C ILE A 132 7.69 -35.06 30.66
N LEU A 133 7.86 -34.62 29.40
CA LEU A 133 7.04 -35.04 28.26
C LEU A 133 7.26 -36.53 27.88
N THR A 134 8.28 -37.20 28.41
CA THR A 134 8.48 -38.66 28.23
C THR A 134 7.57 -39.51 29.12
N ILE A 135 6.93 -38.91 30.13
CA ILE A 135 6.04 -39.60 31.06
C ILE A 135 4.69 -39.86 30.36
N PRO A 136 4.13 -41.08 30.39
CA PRO A 136 2.83 -41.34 29.79
C PRO A 136 1.68 -40.67 30.54
N ASN A 137 0.54 -40.49 29.87
CA ASN A 137 -0.67 -39.90 30.47
C ASN A 137 -1.32 -40.76 31.57
N THR A 138 -0.89 -42.02 31.71
CA THR A 138 -1.37 -42.96 32.73
C THR A 138 -0.18 -43.62 33.42
N VAL A 139 -0.04 -43.40 34.73
CA VAL A 139 1.00 -44.01 35.58
C VAL A 139 0.38 -44.58 36.85
N SER A 140 1.13 -45.41 37.59
CA SER A 140 0.71 -45.89 38.92
C SER A 140 0.55 -44.73 39.91
N SER A 141 -0.53 -44.73 40.69
CA SER A 141 -0.78 -43.70 41.71
C SER A 141 0.34 -43.61 42.75
N ALA A 142 1.02 -44.73 43.04
CA ALA A 142 2.13 -44.80 43.99
C ALA A 142 3.36 -43.98 43.55
N VAL A 143 3.57 -43.75 42.24
CA VAL A 143 4.78 -43.08 41.73
C VAL A 143 4.61 -41.58 41.53
N VAL A 144 3.37 -41.07 41.60
CA VAL A 144 3.05 -39.64 41.34
C VAL A 144 3.85 -38.71 42.26
N GLN A 145 3.92 -39.03 43.56
CA GLN A 145 4.67 -38.23 44.55
C GLN A 145 6.19 -38.23 44.31
N GLN A 146 6.73 -39.26 43.65
CA GLN A 146 8.13 -39.30 43.24
C GLN A 146 8.36 -38.48 41.96
N LEU A 147 7.45 -38.57 40.99
CA LEU A 147 7.52 -37.81 39.74
C LEU A 147 7.38 -36.30 39.95
N LEU A 148 6.52 -35.88 40.89
CA LEU A 148 6.26 -34.47 41.24
C LEU A 148 7.53 -33.70 41.68
N ALA A 149 8.62 -34.37 42.07
CA ALA A 149 9.89 -33.69 42.33
C ALA A 149 10.38 -32.82 41.14
N ALA A 150 10.09 -33.24 39.90
CA ALA A 150 10.40 -32.45 38.70
C ALA A 150 9.49 -31.21 38.54
N ARG A 151 8.22 -31.32 38.94
CA ARG A 151 7.27 -30.19 38.97
C ARG A 151 7.77 -29.08 39.90
N GLU A 152 8.33 -29.42 41.05
CA GLU A 152 8.83 -28.43 42.02
C GLU A 152 10.11 -27.71 41.56
N VAL A 153 10.88 -28.31 40.64
CA VAL A 153 11.95 -27.59 39.92
C VAL A 153 11.35 -26.61 38.91
N ILE A 154 10.36 -27.03 38.12
CA ILE A 154 9.65 -26.13 37.20
C ILE A 154 9.01 -24.96 37.97
N ALA A 155 8.30 -25.22 39.07
CA ALA A 155 7.70 -24.20 39.91
C ALA A 155 8.72 -23.15 40.38
N TYR A 156 9.92 -23.59 40.79
CA TYR A 156 10.98 -22.69 41.22
C TYR A 156 11.64 -21.89 40.07
N ILE A 157 11.63 -22.42 38.84
CA ILE A 157 12.08 -21.67 37.65
C ILE A 157 11.02 -20.61 37.25
N LEU A 158 9.74 -20.91 37.42
CA LEU A 158 8.62 -20.03 37.09
C LEU A 158 8.26 -19.02 38.20
N GLU A 159 8.82 -19.20 39.40
CA GLU A 159 8.64 -18.31 40.54
C GLU A 159 9.23 -16.92 40.26
N ARG A 160 8.36 -15.95 39.96
CA ARG A 160 8.75 -14.57 39.59
C ARG A 160 9.58 -13.89 40.69
N ASN A 161 9.32 -14.21 41.97
CA ASN A 161 10.08 -13.66 43.09
C ASN A 161 11.50 -14.25 43.22
N ALA A 162 11.74 -15.46 42.69
CA ALA A 162 13.08 -16.05 42.64
C ALA A 162 13.96 -15.40 41.55
N CYS A 163 13.34 -14.80 40.52
CA CYS A 163 13.99 -13.95 39.52
C CYS A 163 15.24 -14.60 38.86
N LEU A 164 15.22 -15.93 38.68
CA LEU A 164 16.34 -16.69 38.12
C LEU A 164 16.59 -16.37 36.63
N LEU A 165 15.53 -16.01 35.90
CA LEU A 165 15.55 -15.61 34.50
C LEU A 165 14.41 -14.63 34.20
N PRO A 166 14.44 -13.90 33.06
CA PRO A 166 13.28 -13.16 32.58
C PRO A 166 12.10 -14.11 32.37
N ALA A 167 10.94 -13.83 32.96
CA ALA A 167 9.75 -14.67 32.79
C ALA A 167 9.37 -14.85 31.32
N TYR A 168 9.62 -13.82 30.47
CA TYR A 168 9.49 -13.87 29.02
C TYR A 168 10.28 -15.02 28.35
N PHE A 169 11.46 -15.40 28.86
CA PHE A 169 12.19 -16.58 28.36
C PHE A 169 11.50 -17.88 28.78
N ALA A 170 10.98 -17.96 29.99
CA ALA A 170 10.30 -19.16 30.47
C ALA A 170 9.01 -19.46 29.67
N VAL A 171 8.16 -18.46 29.43
CA VAL A 171 6.95 -18.63 28.59
C VAL A 171 7.32 -18.97 27.14
N THR A 172 8.43 -18.42 26.63
CA THR A 172 8.93 -18.72 25.29
C THR A 172 9.33 -20.20 25.12
N GLU A 173 10.04 -20.80 26.07
CA GLU A 173 10.37 -22.23 26.00
C GLU A 173 9.15 -23.13 26.25
N ILE A 174 8.26 -22.75 27.18
CA ILE A 174 6.97 -23.46 27.39
C ILE A 174 6.18 -23.51 26.10
N ARG A 175 5.98 -22.37 25.41
CA ARG A 175 5.13 -22.27 24.21
C ARG A 175 5.75 -22.87 22.94
N LYS A 176 7.05 -23.24 22.94
CA LYS A 176 7.64 -24.13 21.91
C LYS A 176 7.20 -25.58 22.08
N LEU A 177 7.15 -26.05 23.33
CA LEU A 177 6.81 -27.44 23.66
C LEU A 177 5.28 -27.64 23.80
N TYR A 178 4.56 -26.59 24.16
CA TYR A 178 3.10 -26.50 24.31
C TYR A 178 2.57 -25.31 23.48
N PRO A 179 2.61 -25.39 22.13
CA PRO A 179 2.03 -24.38 21.26
C PRO A 179 0.49 -24.35 21.36
N GLU A 180 -0.13 -23.36 20.71
CA GLU A 180 -1.58 -23.15 20.79
C GLU A 180 -2.38 -24.41 20.41
N GLY A 181 -3.41 -24.73 21.19
CA GLY A 181 -4.20 -25.96 21.08
C GLY A 181 -3.58 -27.23 21.71
N LYS A 182 -2.30 -27.25 22.12
CA LYS A 182 -1.71 -28.40 22.85
C LYS A 182 -1.86 -28.23 24.36
N LEU A 183 -2.61 -29.12 25.00
CA LEU A 183 -2.76 -29.16 26.46
C LEU A 183 -1.42 -29.41 27.18
N PRO A 184 -1.18 -28.78 28.34
CA PRO A 184 -0.07 -29.11 29.22
C PRO A 184 -0.03 -30.59 29.66
N HIS A 185 1.16 -31.10 29.94
CA HIS A 185 1.32 -32.42 30.55
C HIS A 185 0.71 -32.45 31.96
N TRP A 186 0.06 -33.56 32.32
CA TRP A 186 -0.73 -33.70 33.55
C TRP A 186 0.06 -33.46 34.84
N LEU A 187 1.37 -33.75 34.85
CA LEU A 187 2.27 -33.50 35.98
C LEU A 187 2.49 -32.00 36.25
N LEU A 188 2.28 -31.15 35.25
CA LEU A 188 2.40 -29.68 35.34
C LEU A 188 1.03 -29.06 35.58
N GLY A 189 0.04 -29.44 34.75
CA GLY A 189 -1.34 -28.95 34.81
C GLY A 189 -1.39 -27.42 34.86
N ASN A 190 -2.18 -26.90 35.81
CA ASN A 190 -2.37 -25.47 36.05
C ASN A 190 -1.07 -24.67 36.16
N LEU A 191 0.01 -25.24 36.73
CA LEU A 191 1.25 -24.48 37.00
C LEU A 191 1.81 -23.74 35.77
N VAL A 192 1.73 -24.37 34.59
CA VAL A 192 2.17 -23.74 33.33
C VAL A 192 1.04 -23.00 32.62
N SER A 193 -0.23 -23.37 32.82
CA SER A 193 -1.38 -22.62 32.32
C SER A 193 -1.47 -21.23 32.95
N ASP A 194 -1.49 -21.19 34.29
CA ASP A 194 -1.60 -19.98 35.09
C ASP A 194 -0.39 -19.05 34.81
N PHE A 195 0.81 -19.63 34.69
CA PHE A 195 2.01 -18.88 34.31
C PHE A 195 1.94 -18.32 32.88
N VAL A 196 1.47 -19.10 31.89
CA VAL A 196 1.24 -18.59 30.52
C VAL A 196 0.21 -17.45 30.56
N ASP A 197 -0.86 -17.57 31.35
CA ASP A 197 -1.89 -16.54 31.43
C ASP A 197 -1.40 -15.21 32.04
N THR A 198 -0.33 -15.19 32.83
CA THR A 198 0.34 -13.93 33.23
C THR A 198 0.87 -13.12 32.04
N PHE A 199 1.05 -13.73 30.86
CA PHE A 199 1.45 -13.07 29.62
C PHE A 199 0.28 -12.65 28.72
N ARG A 200 -0.97 -12.99 29.07
CA ARG A 200 -2.17 -12.56 28.32
C ARG A 200 -2.31 -11.03 28.25
N PRO A 201 -2.01 -10.23 29.30
CA PRO A 201 -1.92 -8.77 29.20
C PRO A 201 -0.89 -8.31 28.16
N THR A 202 0.31 -8.90 28.17
CA THR A 202 1.40 -8.57 27.24
C THR A 202 1.06 -8.94 25.79
N ALA A 203 0.33 -10.04 25.58
CA ALA A 203 -0.19 -10.40 24.27
C ALA A 203 -1.19 -9.34 23.75
N ARG A 204 -2.12 -8.88 24.59
CA ARG A 204 -3.08 -7.81 24.26
C ARG A 204 -2.38 -6.48 23.95
N ILE A 205 -1.38 -6.09 24.72
CA ILE A 205 -0.56 -4.88 24.48
C ILE A 205 0.12 -4.90 23.08
N ASN A 206 0.39 -6.08 22.52
CA ASN A 206 0.98 -6.23 21.18
C ASN A 206 -0.05 -6.58 20.09
N SER A 207 -1.35 -6.50 20.38
CA SER A 207 -2.44 -6.91 19.48
C SER A 207 -3.30 -5.74 19.01
N ILE A 208 -3.50 -5.64 17.70
CA ILE A 208 -4.42 -4.67 17.09
C ILE A 208 -5.86 -5.11 17.38
N CYS A 209 -6.62 -4.29 18.11
CA CYS A 209 -8.02 -4.54 18.44
C CYS A 209 -8.85 -4.79 17.17
N GLY A 210 -9.58 -5.91 17.12
CA GLY A 210 -10.48 -6.24 16.00
C GLY A 210 -9.79 -6.56 14.67
N ARG A 211 -8.47 -6.82 14.65
CA ARG A 211 -7.65 -6.98 13.42
C ARG A 211 -8.26 -7.90 12.37
N CYS A 212 -8.82 -9.04 12.78
CA CYS A 212 -9.38 -10.05 11.89
C CYS A 212 -10.62 -9.58 11.11
N SER A 213 -11.24 -8.47 11.54
CA SER A 213 -12.37 -7.81 10.86
C SER A 213 -11.99 -6.48 10.18
N LEU A 214 -10.73 -6.04 10.28
CA LEU A 214 -10.24 -4.91 9.49
C LEU A 214 -10.00 -5.39 8.05
N LEU A 215 -10.47 -4.62 7.06
CA LEU A 215 -10.42 -4.97 5.65
C LEU A 215 -9.80 -3.83 4.82
N PRO A 216 -8.87 -4.12 3.90
CA PRO A 216 -8.24 -3.10 3.05
C PRO A 216 -9.15 -2.65 1.91
N VAL A 217 -8.93 -1.43 1.41
CA VAL A 217 -9.35 -1.06 0.04
C VAL A 217 -8.31 -1.64 -0.92
N VAL A 218 -8.74 -2.53 -1.82
CA VAL A 218 -7.83 -3.16 -2.80
C VAL A 218 -7.45 -2.14 -3.87
N ASN A 219 -6.25 -1.59 -3.75
CA ASN A 219 -5.63 -0.69 -4.72
C ASN A 219 -4.49 -1.41 -5.46
N ASN A 220 -4.35 -1.18 -6.77
CA ASN A 220 -3.29 -1.72 -7.62
C ASN A 220 -2.01 -0.85 -7.64
N SER A 221 -1.90 0.12 -6.73
CA SER A 221 -0.98 1.25 -6.82
C SER A 221 -0.24 1.49 -5.49
N GLY A 222 0.90 0.83 -5.31
CA GLY A 222 1.79 1.01 -4.15
C GLY A 222 2.60 -0.25 -3.80
N ALA A 223 3.47 -0.15 -2.80
CA ALA A 223 3.98 -1.33 -2.09
C ALA A 223 2.96 -1.75 -1.02
N ILE A 224 2.71 -3.05 -0.85
CA ILE A 224 1.69 -3.51 0.12
C ILE A 224 2.11 -3.18 1.56
N CYS A 225 1.17 -2.74 2.39
CA CYS A 225 1.39 -2.64 3.83
C CYS A 225 1.63 -4.05 4.41
N ASN A 226 2.62 -4.18 5.30
CA ASN A 226 3.00 -5.47 5.88
C ASN A 226 1.90 -6.08 6.76
N SER A 227 0.94 -5.27 7.24
CA SER A 227 -0.22 -5.69 8.04
C SER A 227 -1.06 -6.82 7.41
N TRP A 228 -1.13 -6.87 6.07
CA TRP A 228 -1.97 -7.80 5.32
C TRP A 228 -1.28 -9.10 4.91
N LYS A 229 0.00 -9.30 5.27
CA LYS A 229 0.74 -10.51 4.93
C LYS A 229 0.26 -11.70 5.77
N LEU A 230 0.11 -12.84 5.11
CA LEU A 230 -0.34 -14.11 5.68
C LEU A 230 0.69 -15.20 5.36
N ASP A 231 0.78 -16.22 6.21
CA ASP A 231 1.56 -17.42 5.93
C ASP A 231 0.94 -18.23 4.76
N PRO A 232 1.65 -18.48 3.64
CA PRO A 232 1.13 -19.25 2.51
C PRO A 232 0.90 -20.74 2.78
N ALA A 233 1.29 -21.26 3.95
CA ALA A 233 0.98 -22.62 4.38
C ALA A 233 -0.25 -22.70 5.32
N THR A 234 -0.57 -21.65 6.08
CA THR A 234 -1.61 -21.70 7.14
C THR A 234 -2.65 -20.58 7.09
N LEU A 235 -2.49 -19.57 6.23
CA LEU A 235 -3.28 -18.33 6.16
C LEU A 235 -3.33 -17.53 7.48
N ARG A 236 -2.42 -17.77 8.42
CA ARG A 236 -2.35 -17.05 9.71
C ARG A 236 -1.53 -15.77 9.58
N PHE A 237 -1.73 -14.82 10.50
CA PHE A 237 -0.85 -13.65 10.62
C PHE A 237 0.54 -14.06 11.16
N PRO A 238 1.64 -13.46 10.65
CA PRO A 238 2.99 -13.67 11.19
C PRO A 238 3.18 -12.90 12.50
N LEU A 239 2.78 -13.50 13.62
CA LEU A 239 2.87 -12.95 14.98
C LEU A 239 4.34 -12.88 15.47
N LYS A 240 4.58 -12.04 16.49
CA LYS A 240 5.91 -11.82 17.11
C LYS A 240 5.97 -12.46 18.50
N GLY A 241 7.10 -13.11 18.80
CA GLY A 241 7.26 -13.89 20.03
C GLY A 241 6.34 -15.12 20.08
N LEU A 242 6.34 -15.83 21.21
CA LEU A 242 5.48 -16.99 21.46
C LEU A 242 4.52 -16.70 22.63
N LEU A 243 3.81 -15.58 22.55
CA LEU A 243 2.84 -15.14 23.56
C LEU A 243 1.49 -15.88 23.43
N PRO A 244 0.65 -15.87 24.48
CA PRO A 244 -0.75 -16.30 24.42
C PRO A 244 -1.62 -15.22 23.79
N TYR A 245 -1.47 -15.04 22.47
CA TYR A 245 -2.37 -14.22 21.65
C TYR A 245 -3.80 -14.80 21.63
N ASP A 246 -4.78 -13.97 21.29
CA ASP A 246 -6.16 -14.42 21.11
C ASP A 246 -6.30 -15.48 20.00
N LYS A 247 -7.31 -16.34 20.16
CA LYS A 247 -7.48 -17.54 19.33
C LYS A 247 -7.71 -17.23 17.85
N ASP A 248 -8.38 -16.13 17.54
CA ASP A 248 -8.65 -15.65 16.18
C ASP A 248 -7.37 -15.27 15.42
N LEU A 249 -6.36 -14.75 16.11
CA LEU A 249 -5.03 -14.46 15.53
C LEU A 249 -4.25 -15.74 15.16
N PHE A 250 -4.59 -16.88 15.76
CA PHE A 250 -4.09 -18.20 15.40
C PHE A 250 -4.97 -18.96 14.40
N GLU A 251 -6.11 -18.40 13.97
CA GLU A 251 -7.00 -19.01 12.98
C GLU A 251 -6.66 -18.56 11.54
N PRO A 252 -6.97 -19.39 10.52
CA PRO A 252 -6.72 -19.05 9.13
C PRO A 252 -7.62 -17.89 8.69
N GLN A 253 -7.03 -16.83 8.15
CA GLN A 253 -7.71 -15.57 7.80
C GLN A 253 -8.47 -15.68 6.46
N THR A 254 -9.33 -16.70 6.34
CA THR A 254 -10.07 -17.02 5.11
C THR A 254 -11.02 -15.90 4.70
N ALA A 255 -11.70 -15.25 5.65
CA ALA A 255 -12.60 -14.12 5.36
C ALA A 255 -11.87 -12.96 4.66
N LEU A 256 -10.71 -12.55 5.18
CA LEU A 256 -9.85 -11.54 4.59
C LEU A 256 -9.39 -11.93 3.17
N LEU A 257 -8.95 -13.18 2.98
CA LEU A 257 -8.52 -13.65 1.66
C LEU A 257 -9.70 -13.76 0.66
N ARG A 258 -10.90 -14.17 1.11
CA ARG A 258 -12.10 -14.27 0.25
C ARG A 258 -12.53 -12.89 -0.23
N TYR A 259 -12.66 -11.93 0.67
CA TYR A 259 -12.99 -10.54 0.35
C TYR A 259 -12.00 -9.92 -0.65
N VAL A 260 -10.69 -10.15 -0.49
CA VAL A 260 -9.68 -9.66 -1.44
C VAL A 260 -9.77 -10.41 -2.79
N LEU A 261 -10.00 -11.73 -2.79
CA LEU A 261 -10.18 -12.51 -4.02
C LEU A 261 -11.42 -12.07 -4.81
N GLU A 262 -12.50 -11.67 -4.14
CA GLU A 262 -13.72 -11.12 -4.75
C GLU A 262 -13.50 -9.77 -5.44
N GLN A 263 -12.51 -8.96 -5.03
CA GLN A 263 -12.29 -7.65 -5.65
C GLN A 263 -11.63 -7.77 -7.04
N PRO A 264 -12.13 -7.03 -8.06
CA PRO A 264 -11.42 -6.80 -9.31
C PRO A 264 -9.98 -6.28 -9.09
N TYR A 265 -9.07 -6.67 -10.00
CA TYR A 265 -7.65 -6.30 -10.01
C TYR A 265 -6.81 -6.73 -8.78
N SER A 266 -7.34 -7.55 -7.87
CA SER A 266 -6.65 -7.99 -6.64
C SER A 266 -5.43 -8.91 -6.83
N ARG A 267 -5.15 -9.39 -8.04
CA ARG A 267 -4.13 -10.42 -8.36
C ARG A 267 -2.77 -10.16 -7.71
N ASP A 268 -2.20 -8.98 -7.93
CA ASP A 268 -0.88 -8.63 -7.38
C ASP A 268 -0.95 -8.39 -5.86
N MET A 269 -2.10 -7.99 -5.29
CA MET A 269 -2.29 -7.91 -3.85
C MET A 269 -2.29 -9.30 -3.20
N VAL A 270 -3.04 -10.26 -3.73
CA VAL A 270 -3.05 -11.66 -3.25
C VAL A 270 -1.65 -12.28 -3.32
N CYS A 271 -0.93 -12.08 -4.43
CA CYS A 271 0.45 -12.53 -4.55
C CYS A 271 1.37 -11.90 -3.49
N ASN A 272 1.24 -10.60 -3.21
CA ASN A 272 2.04 -9.91 -2.19
C ASN A 272 1.66 -10.27 -0.74
N MET A 273 0.40 -10.62 -0.47
CA MET A 273 -0.05 -11.11 0.84
C MET A 273 0.55 -12.48 1.17
N LEU A 274 0.60 -13.39 0.19
CA LEU A 274 1.06 -14.77 0.33
C LEU A 274 2.54 -14.99 -0.07
N GLY A 275 3.25 -13.95 -0.52
CA GLY A 275 4.64 -14.03 -0.97
C GLY A 275 4.86 -14.78 -2.30
N LEU A 276 3.80 -14.96 -3.10
CA LEU A 276 3.80 -15.76 -4.33
C LEU A 276 4.50 -15.01 -5.48
N ASN A 277 5.81 -15.23 -5.61
CA ASN A 277 6.63 -14.65 -6.68
C ASN A 277 6.43 -15.38 -8.02
N LYS A 278 6.09 -14.65 -9.08
CA LYS A 278 5.86 -15.13 -10.48
C LYS A 278 7.03 -15.90 -11.13
N GLN A 279 8.16 -16.07 -10.43
CA GLN A 279 9.37 -16.78 -10.89
C GLN A 279 9.50 -18.21 -10.34
N HIS A 280 8.84 -18.56 -9.23
CA HIS A 280 8.97 -19.87 -8.59
C HIS A 280 7.67 -20.68 -8.68
N LYS A 281 7.77 -21.95 -9.06
CA LYS A 281 6.61 -22.87 -9.09
C LYS A 281 6.25 -23.25 -7.66
N GLN A 282 5.19 -22.64 -7.13
CA GLN A 282 4.74 -22.86 -5.76
C GLN A 282 3.23 -23.08 -5.75
N ARG A 283 2.81 -24.35 -5.75
CA ARG A 283 1.41 -24.70 -5.46
C ARG A 283 1.07 -24.22 -4.05
N CYS A 284 -0.03 -23.51 -3.89
CA CYS A 284 -0.51 -23.01 -2.61
C CYS A 284 -1.88 -23.65 -2.32
N PRO A 285 -1.93 -24.80 -1.61
CA PRO A 285 -3.18 -25.55 -1.42
C PRO A 285 -4.28 -24.72 -0.76
N VAL A 286 -3.93 -23.86 0.21
CA VAL A 286 -4.88 -22.98 0.90
C VAL A 286 -5.45 -21.87 0.02
N LEU A 287 -4.76 -21.48 -1.06
CA LEU A 287 -5.31 -20.59 -2.10
C LEU A 287 -6.16 -21.37 -3.10
N GLU A 288 -5.73 -22.57 -3.46
CA GLU A 288 -6.45 -23.47 -4.38
C GLU A 288 -7.82 -23.88 -3.82
N ASP A 289 -7.89 -24.20 -2.53
CA ASP A 289 -9.10 -24.51 -1.76
C ASP A 289 -10.02 -23.27 -1.70
N GLN A 290 -9.47 -22.11 -1.34
CA GLN A 290 -10.21 -20.84 -1.27
C GLN A 290 -10.79 -20.39 -2.63
N LEU A 291 -10.15 -20.78 -3.75
CA LEU A 291 -10.66 -20.56 -5.11
C LEU A 291 -11.78 -21.54 -5.47
N VAL A 292 -11.79 -22.76 -4.93
CA VAL A 292 -12.92 -23.70 -5.06
C VAL A 292 -14.11 -23.21 -4.25
N ASP A 293 -13.90 -22.80 -3.00
CA ASP A 293 -14.91 -22.15 -2.14
C ASP A 293 -15.62 -20.98 -2.84
N LEU A 294 -14.86 -20.11 -3.49
CA LEU A 294 -15.42 -18.94 -4.18
C LEU A 294 -16.25 -19.33 -5.42
N VAL A 295 -15.94 -20.46 -6.04
CA VAL A 295 -16.75 -21.04 -7.14
C VAL A 295 -18.01 -21.74 -6.59
N VAL A 296 -17.93 -22.41 -5.42
CA VAL A 296 -19.12 -22.96 -4.73
C VAL A 296 -20.09 -21.84 -4.35
N TYR A 297 -19.60 -20.77 -3.72
CA TYR A 297 -20.39 -19.58 -3.40
C TYR A 297 -21.03 -18.94 -4.65
N ALA A 298 -20.32 -18.91 -5.78
CA ALA A 298 -20.90 -18.45 -7.05
C ALA A 298 -22.03 -19.37 -7.55
N MET A 299 -21.93 -20.69 -7.34
CA MET A 299 -23.03 -21.62 -7.66
C MET A 299 -24.23 -21.45 -6.72
N GLU A 300 -24.02 -21.29 -5.41
CA GLU A 300 -25.08 -21.06 -4.41
C GLU A 300 -25.89 -19.79 -4.71
N ARG A 301 -25.22 -18.67 -5.02
CA ARG A 301 -25.89 -17.43 -5.44
C ARG A 301 -26.68 -17.62 -6.74
N SER A 302 -26.13 -18.40 -7.68
CA SER A 302 -26.79 -18.70 -8.97
C SER A 302 -28.03 -19.60 -8.84
N GLU A 303 -28.20 -20.33 -7.73
CA GLU A 303 -29.43 -21.10 -7.43
C GLU A 303 -30.48 -20.24 -6.67
N THR A 304 -30.11 -19.01 -6.25
CA THR A 304 -30.96 -18.12 -5.43
C THR A 304 -31.51 -16.90 -6.21
N GLU A 305 -30.81 -16.38 -7.22
CA GLU A 305 -31.29 -15.27 -8.06
C GLU A 305 -32.32 -15.76 -9.12
N GLU A 306 -33.62 -15.75 -8.79
CA GLU A 306 -34.73 -16.26 -9.65
C GLU A 306 -34.88 -15.60 -11.05
N LYS A 307 -34.11 -14.55 -11.35
CA LYS A 307 -34.16 -13.84 -12.64
C LYS A 307 -32.79 -13.76 -13.31
N PHE A 308 -32.67 -14.42 -14.46
CA PHE A 308 -31.55 -14.28 -15.40
C PHE A 308 -31.66 -13.00 -16.26
N ASP A 309 -31.92 -11.86 -15.61
CA ASP A 309 -31.82 -10.54 -16.23
C ASP A 309 -30.32 -10.17 -16.34
N ASP A 310 -29.87 -9.74 -17.52
CA ASP A 310 -28.44 -9.52 -17.79
C ASP A 310 -27.83 -8.44 -16.87
N GLY A 311 -26.87 -8.82 -16.02
CA GLY A 311 -26.19 -7.94 -15.06
C GLY A 311 -26.37 -8.29 -13.58
N GLY A 312 -27.07 -9.39 -13.23
CA GLY A 312 -27.21 -9.88 -11.86
C GLY A 312 -25.88 -10.13 -11.13
N THR A 313 -25.88 -10.12 -9.79
CA THR A 313 -24.63 -10.14 -9.00
C THR A 313 -23.83 -11.42 -9.19
N SER A 314 -24.50 -12.55 -9.43
CA SER A 314 -23.84 -13.82 -9.73
C SER A 314 -23.10 -13.78 -11.07
N GLN A 315 -23.65 -13.11 -12.09
CA GLN A 315 -23.03 -13.00 -13.42
C GLN A 315 -21.72 -12.19 -13.36
N LEU A 316 -21.70 -11.11 -12.58
CA LEU A 316 -20.51 -10.30 -12.34
C LEU A 316 -19.41 -11.10 -11.60
N LEU A 317 -19.80 -11.89 -10.59
CA LEU A 317 -18.89 -12.78 -9.88
C LEU A 317 -18.29 -13.85 -10.81
N TRP A 318 -19.11 -14.47 -11.68
CA TRP A 318 -18.62 -15.42 -12.70
C TRP A 318 -17.67 -14.79 -13.72
N GLN A 319 -17.94 -13.56 -14.18
CA GLN A 319 -17.06 -12.84 -15.11
C GLN A 319 -15.70 -12.52 -14.46
N HIS A 320 -15.70 -12.10 -13.19
CA HIS A 320 -14.48 -11.89 -12.42
C HIS A 320 -13.70 -13.19 -12.20
N LEU A 321 -14.36 -14.24 -11.69
CA LEU A 321 -13.81 -15.59 -11.47
C LEU A 321 -13.13 -16.15 -12.72
N SER A 322 -13.78 -16.03 -13.89
CA SER A 322 -13.24 -16.45 -15.18
C SER A 322 -11.86 -15.82 -15.45
N SER A 323 -11.73 -14.52 -15.23
CA SER A 323 -10.45 -13.82 -15.39
C SER A 323 -9.41 -14.19 -14.31
N GLN A 324 -9.87 -14.42 -13.09
CA GLN A 324 -9.07 -14.53 -11.87
C GLN A 324 -8.45 -15.93 -11.71
N LEU A 325 -9.25 -16.99 -11.91
CA LEU A 325 -8.82 -18.38 -11.86
C LEU A 325 -7.73 -18.67 -12.91
N ILE A 326 -7.88 -18.12 -14.11
CA ILE A 326 -6.94 -18.30 -15.22
C ILE A 326 -5.54 -17.81 -14.84
N PHE A 327 -5.40 -16.69 -14.10
CA PHE A 327 -4.11 -16.21 -13.63
C PHE A 327 -3.43 -17.20 -12.67
N PHE A 328 -4.12 -17.65 -11.63
CA PHE A 328 -3.53 -18.54 -10.62
C PHE A 328 -3.21 -19.94 -11.16
N VAL A 329 -3.99 -20.45 -12.13
CA VAL A 329 -3.70 -21.71 -12.84
C VAL A 329 -2.53 -21.54 -13.81
N LEU A 330 -2.49 -20.46 -14.60
CA LEU A 330 -1.45 -20.23 -15.62
C LEU A 330 -0.05 -20.10 -15.00
N PHE A 331 0.07 -19.43 -13.85
CA PHE A 331 1.31 -19.30 -13.09
C PHE A 331 1.60 -20.48 -12.14
N GLN A 332 0.80 -21.55 -12.20
CA GLN A 332 0.98 -22.81 -11.44
C GLN A 332 0.89 -22.65 -9.91
N PHE A 333 0.15 -21.64 -9.44
CA PHE A 333 -0.20 -21.47 -8.02
C PHE A 333 -1.36 -22.38 -7.58
N ALA A 334 -2.29 -22.70 -8.49
CA ALA A 334 -3.43 -23.59 -8.29
C ALA A 334 -3.50 -24.70 -9.36
N SER A 335 -4.00 -25.90 -9.00
CA SER A 335 -4.04 -27.08 -9.88
C SER A 335 -5.42 -27.39 -10.46
N PHE A 336 -5.64 -27.03 -11.73
CA PHE A 336 -6.92 -27.26 -12.43
C PHE A 336 -7.51 -28.68 -12.31
N PRO A 337 -6.75 -29.78 -12.45
CA PRO A 337 -7.30 -31.13 -12.29
C PRO A 337 -7.90 -31.42 -10.90
N HIS A 338 -7.32 -30.84 -9.85
CA HIS A 338 -7.81 -31.05 -8.47
C HIS A 338 -9.05 -30.19 -8.20
N MET A 339 -9.06 -28.93 -8.63
CA MET A 339 -10.24 -28.07 -8.55
C MET A 339 -11.45 -28.71 -9.26
N VAL A 340 -11.26 -29.28 -10.45
CA VAL A 340 -12.33 -29.95 -11.22
C VAL A 340 -12.83 -31.23 -10.54
N LEU A 341 -11.96 -32.01 -9.90
CA LEU A 341 -12.36 -33.21 -9.14
C LEU A 341 -13.24 -32.87 -7.93
N SER A 342 -13.11 -31.66 -7.36
CA SER A 342 -13.94 -31.17 -6.26
C SER A 342 -15.34 -30.71 -6.71
N LEU A 343 -15.53 -30.39 -7.99
CA LEU A 343 -16.64 -29.54 -8.46
C LEU A 343 -17.78 -30.27 -9.21
N HIS A 344 -17.77 -31.60 -9.29
CA HIS A 344 -18.51 -32.33 -10.32
C HIS A 344 -19.94 -32.80 -9.92
N GLN A 345 -20.99 -32.09 -10.38
CA GLN A 345 -22.29 -32.68 -10.79
C GLN A 345 -23.24 -31.69 -11.53
N LYS A 346 -24.30 -32.23 -12.17
CA LYS A 346 -25.35 -31.59 -13.02
C LYS A 346 -24.98 -31.32 -14.51
N CYS A 347 -26.01 -31.13 -15.37
CA CYS A 347 -25.93 -30.99 -16.84
C CYS A 347 -27.08 -30.11 -17.39
N ILE A 348 -26.91 -29.52 -18.59
CA ILE A 348 -27.74 -28.42 -19.13
C ILE A 348 -28.07 -28.63 -20.64
N PRO A 349 -29.26 -28.24 -21.14
CA PRO A 349 -29.68 -28.32 -22.56
C PRO A 349 -29.21 -27.14 -23.44
N VAL A 350 -29.72 -27.07 -24.68
CA VAL A 350 -29.31 -26.12 -25.74
C VAL A 350 -29.84 -24.68 -25.52
N PRO A 351 -28.99 -23.63 -25.56
CA PRO A 351 -29.38 -22.23 -25.41
C PRO A 351 -29.73 -21.52 -26.73
N ASP A 352 -30.34 -20.33 -26.63
CA ASP A 352 -30.51 -19.39 -27.75
C ASP A 352 -29.18 -18.71 -28.14
N ILE A 353 -28.74 -18.91 -29.39
CA ILE A 353 -27.48 -18.41 -29.96
C ILE A 353 -27.46 -16.89 -30.23
N ASN A 354 -28.60 -16.20 -30.09
CA ASN A 354 -28.66 -14.75 -30.20
C ASN A 354 -28.18 -14.04 -28.91
N LYS A 355 -28.08 -14.75 -27.79
CA LYS A 355 -27.56 -14.22 -26.51
C LYS A 355 -26.08 -14.59 -26.29
N PRO A 356 -25.26 -13.73 -25.64
CA PRO A 356 -23.87 -14.05 -25.28
C PRO A 356 -23.79 -15.28 -24.36
N GLN A 357 -24.81 -15.46 -23.51
CA GLN A 357 -25.02 -16.60 -22.61
C GLN A 357 -24.93 -17.97 -23.32
N SER A 358 -25.19 -18.03 -24.63
CA SER A 358 -25.00 -19.24 -25.44
C SER A 358 -23.58 -19.80 -25.35
N THR A 359 -22.57 -18.94 -25.30
CA THR A 359 -21.17 -19.35 -25.22
C THR A 359 -20.83 -20.08 -23.91
N HIS A 360 -21.56 -19.79 -22.83
CA HIS A 360 -21.40 -20.47 -21.54
C HIS A 360 -22.02 -21.88 -21.57
N ALA A 361 -23.26 -22.04 -22.05
CA ALA A 361 -23.89 -23.37 -22.11
C ALA A 361 -23.25 -24.28 -23.20
N PHE A 362 -22.70 -23.72 -24.28
CA PHE A 362 -21.85 -24.48 -25.21
C PHE A 362 -20.43 -24.78 -24.67
N ALA A 363 -19.96 -24.12 -23.60
CA ALA A 363 -18.59 -24.26 -23.10
C ALA A 363 -18.24 -25.72 -22.73
N MET A 364 -19.20 -26.47 -22.17
CA MET A 364 -19.03 -27.90 -21.86
C MET A 364 -18.72 -28.72 -23.13
N THR A 365 -19.42 -28.45 -24.23
CA THR A 365 -19.14 -29.06 -25.55
C THR A 365 -17.80 -28.60 -26.10
N CYS A 366 -17.44 -27.32 -25.96
CA CYS A 366 -16.13 -26.81 -26.35
C CYS A 366 -15.00 -27.53 -25.60
N ILE A 367 -15.10 -27.71 -24.28
CA ILE A 367 -14.10 -28.45 -23.47
C ILE A 367 -13.94 -29.88 -24.01
N TRP A 368 -15.05 -30.58 -24.29
CA TRP A 368 -15.00 -31.94 -24.84
C TRP A 368 -14.40 -32.02 -26.25
N ILE A 369 -14.58 -30.99 -27.09
CA ILE A 369 -13.92 -30.90 -28.39
C ILE A 369 -12.39 -30.75 -28.20
N HIS A 370 -11.93 -29.90 -27.27
CA HIS A 370 -10.49 -29.78 -26.98
C HIS A 370 -9.88 -31.07 -26.44
N LEU A 371 -10.56 -31.75 -25.50
CA LEU A 371 -10.12 -33.03 -24.94
C LEU A 371 -10.01 -34.13 -26.03
N ASN A 372 -11.05 -34.27 -26.86
CA ASN A 372 -11.08 -35.23 -27.96
C ASN A 372 -9.99 -34.91 -29.01
N ARG A 373 -9.81 -33.64 -29.38
CA ARG A 373 -8.72 -33.24 -30.29
C ARG A 373 -7.33 -33.46 -29.71
N LYS A 374 -7.12 -33.26 -28.41
CA LYS A 374 -5.83 -33.59 -27.79
C LYS A 374 -5.57 -35.10 -27.78
N ALA A 375 -6.56 -35.91 -27.43
CA ALA A 375 -6.44 -37.38 -27.50
C ALA A 375 -6.11 -37.89 -28.91
N GLN A 376 -6.68 -37.25 -29.96
CA GLN A 376 -6.34 -37.52 -31.37
C GLN A 376 -4.90 -37.10 -31.72
N ASN A 377 -4.51 -35.86 -31.40
CA ASN A 377 -3.18 -35.33 -31.74
C ASN A 377 -2.05 -36.11 -31.06
N ASP A 378 -2.25 -36.51 -29.80
CA ASP A 378 -1.26 -37.26 -29.00
C ASP A 378 -1.30 -38.78 -29.30
N ASN A 379 -2.12 -39.24 -30.27
CA ASN A 379 -2.37 -40.67 -30.59
C ASN A 379 -2.66 -41.54 -29.34
N SER A 380 -3.40 -40.99 -28.38
CA SER A 380 -3.58 -41.60 -27.06
C SER A 380 -4.47 -42.85 -27.11
N LYS A 381 -4.11 -43.86 -26.31
CA LYS A 381 -4.87 -45.11 -26.16
C LYS A 381 -6.26 -44.91 -25.51
N LEU A 382 -6.51 -43.75 -24.90
CA LEU A 382 -7.80 -43.34 -24.35
C LEU A 382 -8.50 -42.38 -25.34
N GLN A 383 -9.35 -42.93 -26.19
CA GLN A 383 -10.26 -42.13 -27.02
C GLN A 383 -11.35 -41.51 -26.13
N ILE A 384 -11.59 -40.21 -26.26
CA ILE A 384 -12.60 -39.47 -25.47
C ILE A 384 -13.84 -39.23 -26.35
N PRO A 385 -14.89 -40.08 -26.26
CA PRO A 385 -16.13 -39.86 -26.98
C PRO A 385 -16.90 -38.66 -26.42
N ILE A 386 -17.75 -38.05 -27.25
CA ILE A 386 -18.61 -36.93 -26.84
C ILE A 386 -19.88 -37.50 -26.19
N PRO A 387 -20.25 -37.07 -24.96
CA PRO A 387 -21.47 -37.50 -24.27
C PRO A 387 -22.72 -37.29 -25.10
N HIS A 388 -23.69 -38.21 -24.98
CA HIS A 388 -24.95 -38.15 -25.72
C HIS A 388 -25.73 -36.85 -25.47
N SER A 389 -25.67 -36.31 -24.25
CA SER A 389 -26.26 -35.01 -23.87
C SER A 389 -25.68 -33.82 -24.65
N LEU A 390 -24.42 -33.89 -25.10
CA LEU A 390 -23.73 -32.81 -25.81
C LEU A 390 -23.75 -33.00 -27.34
N LYS A 391 -24.42 -34.04 -27.84
CA LYS A 391 -24.43 -34.42 -29.26
C LYS A 391 -25.02 -33.30 -30.15
N PHE A 392 -26.17 -32.75 -29.77
CA PHE A 392 -26.83 -31.68 -30.54
C PHE A 392 -25.96 -30.40 -30.63
N HIS A 393 -25.29 -30.01 -29.54
CA HIS A 393 -24.34 -28.88 -29.56
C HIS A 393 -23.20 -29.13 -30.56
N HIS A 394 -22.63 -30.34 -30.54
CA HIS A 394 -21.52 -30.71 -31.40
C HIS A 394 -21.93 -30.79 -32.88
N GLU A 395 -23.11 -31.33 -33.18
CA GLU A 395 -23.67 -31.36 -34.54
C GLU A 395 -23.93 -29.94 -35.08
N PHE A 396 -24.50 -29.04 -34.26
CA PHE A 396 -24.68 -27.63 -34.61
C PHE A 396 -23.35 -26.92 -34.93
N LEU A 397 -22.30 -27.15 -34.12
CA LEU A 397 -20.96 -26.61 -34.35
C LEU A 397 -20.34 -27.16 -35.65
N GLN A 398 -20.46 -28.46 -35.92
CA GLN A 398 -19.96 -29.06 -37.15
C GLN A 398 -20.69 -28.59 -38.41
N GLN A 399 -22.02 -28.39 -38.34
CA GLN A 399 -22.81 -27.84 -39.44
C GLN A 399 -22.41 -26.38 -39.70
N SER A 400 -22.30 -25.58 -38.63
CA SER A 400 -21.88 -24.18 -38.69
C SER A 400 -20.50 -23.99 -39.30
N LEU A 401 -19.54 -24.86 -38.98
CA LEU A 401 -18.16 -24.82 -39.50
C LEU A 401 -18.08 -25.08 -41.02
N ARG A 402 -19.06 -25.76 -41.61
CA ARG A 402 -19.11 -26.04 -43.07
C ARG A 402 -19.63 -24.86 -43.89
N ASN A 403 -20.16 -23.81 -43.25
CA ASN A 403 -20.63 -22.62 -43.96
C ASN A 403 -19.44 -21.77 -44.43
N LYS A 404 -19.39 -21.43 -45.72
CA LYS A 404 -18.30 -20.62 -46.31
C LYS A 404 -18.41 -19.11 -46.05
N SER A 405 -19.56 -18.62 -45.57
CA SER A 405 -19.78 -17.21 -45.23
C SER A 405 -20.44 -17.07 -43.86
N LEU A 406 -19.62 -16.85 -42.85
CA LEU A 406 -20.06 -16.48 -41.50
C LEU A 406 -20.40 -14.98 -41.46
N GLN A 407 -21.48 -14.64 -40.77
CA GLN A 407 -21.95 -13.26 -40.56
C GLN A 407 -21.72 -12.84 -39.10
N MET A 408 -21.78 -11.53 -38.83
CA MET A 408 -21.56 -10.93 -37.48
C MET A 408 -22.86 -10.57 -36.77
N ASN A 409 -23.98 -11.18 -37.16
CA ASN A 409 -25.32 -10.94 -36.62
C ASN A 409 -25.71 -11.86 -35.45
N ASP A 410 -24.93 -12.91 -35.17
CA ASP A 410 -25.13 -13.79 -34.02
C ASP A 410 -23.80 -14.27 -33.43
N TYR A 411 -23.86 -15.00 -32.30
CA TYR A 411 -22.67 -15.53 -31.62
C TYR A 411 -22.09 -16.80 -32.27
N LYS A 412 -22.57 -17.24 -33.44
CA LYS A 412 -22.09 -18.48 -34.11
C LYS A 412 -20.59 -18.42 -34.40
N ILE A 413 -20.07 -17.25 -34.77
CA ILE A 413 -18.63 -17.07 -35.01
C ILE A 413 -17.80 -17.16 -33.72
N ALA A 414 -18.31 -16.63 -32.60
CA ALA A 414 -17.68 -16.78 -31.29
C ALA A 414 -17.71 -18.23 -30.82
N LEU A 415 -18.84 -18.94 -31.00
CA LEU A 415 -18.99 -20.37 -30.72
C LEU A 415 -17.98 -21.22 -31.52
N LEU A 416 -17.77 -20.92 -32.80
CA LEU A 416 -16.77 -21.60 -33.63
C LEU A 416 -15.32 -21.29 -33.22
N CYS A 417 -15.00 -20.02 -32.95
CA CYS A 417 -13.70 -19.62 -32.43
C CYS A 417 -13.40 -20.28 -31.07
N ASN A 418 -14.41 -20.40 -30.20
CA ASN A 418 -14.29 -21.04 -28.90
C ASN A 418 -14.12 -22.55 -29.02
N ALA A 419 -14.95 -23.23 -29.82
CA ALA A 419 -14.95 -24.69 -29.94
C ALA A 419 -13.69 -25.26 -30.62
N TYR A 420 -13.16 -24.57 -31.64
CA TYR A 420 -12.10 -25.10 -32.50
C TYR A 420 -10.73 -24.41 -32.32
N SER A 421 -10.55 -23.64 -31.23
CA SER A 421 -9.39 -22.76 -31.04
C SER A 421 -8.01 -23.43 -31.14
N THR A 422 -7.90 -24.72 -30.83
CA THR A 422 -6.65 -25.50 -30.90
C THR A 422 -6.54 -26.39 -32.15
N ASN A 423 -7.35 -26.16 -33.19
CA ASN A 423 -7.28 -26.86 -34.47
C ASN A 423 -6.93 -25.88 -35.59
N SER A 424 -5.69 -25.91 -36.07
CA SER A 424 -5.14 -24.98 -37.06
C SER A 424 -5.98 -24.86 -38.34
N GLU A 425 -6.44 -25.97 -38.89
CA GLU A 425 -7.25 -26.00 -40.12
C GLU A 425 -8.65 -25.39 -39.88
N CYS A 426 -9.34 -25.85 -38.84
CA CYS A 426 -10.71 -25.45 -38.54
C CYS A 426 -10.81 -24.01 -38.00
N PHE A 427 -9.79 -23.53 -37.29
CA PHE A 427 -9.78 -22.21 -36.66
C PHE A 427 -9.48 -21.07 -37.63
N THR A 428 -8.76 -21.34 -38.71
CA THR A 428 -8.40 -20.34 -39.73
C THR A 428 -9.63 -19.69 -40.37
N LEU A 429 -10.72 -20.43 -40.54
CA LEU A 429 -11.99 -19.93 -41.10
C LEU A 429 -12.68 -18.87 -40.21
N PRO A 430 -13.12 -19.17 -38.96
CA PRO A 430 -13.80 -18.19 -38.12
C PRO A 430 -12.88 -17.06 -37.63
N MET A 431 -11.59 -17.33 -37.36
CA MET A 431 -10.64 -16.28 -36.99
C MET A 431 -10.33 -15.34 -38.16
N GLY A 432 -10.21 -15.87 -39.38
CA GLY A 432 -10.04 -15.07 -40.60
C GLY A 432 -11.22 -14.12 -40.83
N ALA A 433 -12.46 -14.61 -40.65
CA ALA A 433 -13.66 -13.78 -40.80
C ALA A 433 -13.73 -12.63 -39.78
N LEU A 434 -13.32 -12.84 -38.51
CA LEU A 434 -13.20 -11.76 -37.52
C LEU A 434 -12.12 -10.74 -37.92
N VAL A 435 -10.93 -11.20 -38.33
CA VAL A 435 -9.78 -10.33 -38.64
C VAL A 435 -10.03 -9.48 -39.89
N GLU A 436 -10.53 -10.05 -40.99
CA GLU A 436 -10.74 -9.31 -42.24
C GLU A 436 -11.91 -8.30 -42.11
N THR A 437 -12.88 -8.56 -41.21
CA THR A 437 -13.97 -7.60 -40.89
C THR A 437 -13.42 -6.29 -40.32
N ILE A 438 -12.47 -6.35 -39.38
CA ILE A 438 -11.84 -5.14 -38.80
C ILE A 438 -10.70 -4.59 -39.65
N TYR A 439 -10.03 -5.40 -40.47
CA TYR A 439 -8.93 -4.96 -41.34
C TYR A 439 -9.43 -4.25 -42.60
N GLY A 440 -10.59 -4.67 -43.13
CA GLY A 440 -11.19 -4.16 -44.36
C GLY A 440 -10.61 -4.78 -45.63
N ASN A 441 -11.42 -4.84 -46.69
CA ASN A 441 -11.13 -5.57 -47.94
C ASN A 441 -10.00 -5.01 -48.82
N GLY A 442 -9.22 -4.03 -48.35
CA GLY A 442 -8.12 -3.37 -49.08
C GLY A 442 -8.51 -2.48 -50.27
N ILE A 443 -9.74 -2.60 -50.77
CA ILE A 443 -10.25 -1.86 -51.93
C ILE A 443 -10.84 -0.52 -51.49
N MET A 444 -11.66 -0.52 -50.44
CA MET A 444 -12.26 0.72 -49.90
C MET A 444 -11.32 1.43 -48.94
N ARG A 445 -11.14 2.74 -49.14
CA ARG A 445 -10.35 3.64 -48.29
C ARG A 445 -11.21 4.77 -47.76
N ILE A 446 -10.83 5.33 -46.62
CA ILE A 446 -11.50 6.45 -45.96
C ILE A 446 -10.49 7.55 -45.60
N PRO A 447 -10.77 8.84 -45.84
CA PRO A 447 -9.88 9.91 -45.44
C PRO A 447 -9.87 10.09 -43.91
N LEU A 448 -8.70 10.41 -43.37
CA LEU A 448 -8.51 10.85 -41.97
C LEU A 448 -8.40 12.39 -41.90
N PRO A 449 -8.36 13.02 -40.72
CA PRO A 449 -8.19 14.47 -40.59
C PRO A 449 -6.90 14.99 -41.24
N GLY A 450 -6.95 16.23 -41.74
CA GLY A 450 -5.84 16.89 -42.43
C GLY A 450 -5.72 16.54 -43.91
N THR A 451 -4.53 16.71 -44.48
CA THR A 451 -4.25 16.51 -45.91
C THR A 451 -3.49 15.22 -46.20
N SER A 452 -3.83 14.58 -47.34
CA SER A 452 -3.13 13.42 -47.91
C SER A 452 -3.05 12.15 -47.04
N CYS A 453 -3.88 12.04 -45.99
CA CYS A 453 -3.93 10.86 -45.11
C CYS A 453 -5.18 9.98 -45.39
N ASN A 454 -4.98 8.68 -45.64
CA ASN A 454 -6.06 7.73 -45.95
C ASN A 454 -5.87 6.41 -45.19
N ALA A 455 -6.96 5.87 -44.64
CA ALA A 455 -7.03 4.59 -43.93
C ALA A 455 -7.79 3.51 -44.72
N SER A 456 -7.66 2.25 -44.32
CA SER A 456 -8.59 1.18 -44.73
C SER A 456 -10.03 1.47 -44.26
N GLY A 457 -11.02 1.23 -45.11
CA GLY A 457 -12.41 1.70 -44.91
C GLY A 457 -13.27 1.02 -43.83
N SER A 458 -12.73 0.13 -42.99
CA SER A 458 -13.53 -0.49 -41.91
C SER A 458 -13.55 0.38 -40.65
N ILE A 459 -14.74 0.84 -40.26
CA ILE A 459 -14.94 1.79 -39.14
C ILE A 459 -15.63 1.19 -37.91
N THR A 460 -16.36 0.08 -38.06
CA THR A 460 -17.10 -0.56 -36.96
C THR A 460 -16.21 -1.56 -36.20
N PRO A 461 -15.84 -1.30 -34.94
CA PRO A 461 -15.05 -2.22 -34.12
C PRO A 461 -15.86 -3.44 -33.67
N LEU A 462 -15.19 -4.49 -33.18
CA LEU A 462 -15.88 -5.59 -32.51
C LEU A 462 -16.50 -5.08 -31.18
N PRO A 463 -17.79 -5.37 -30.90
CA PRO A 463 -18.45 -5.02 -29.64
C PRO A 463 -17.82 -5.70 -28.42
N MET A 464 -17.86 -5.05 -27.26
CA MET A 464 -17.32 -5.62 -26.00
C MET A 464 -17.97 -6.96 -25.66
N ASN A 465 -19.30 -7.05 -25.67
CA ASN A 465 -20.03 -8.30 -25.39
C ASN A 465 -19.68 -9.47 -26.33
N LEU A 466 -19.18 -9.20 -27.55
CA LEU A 466 -18.65 -10.22 -28.45
C LEU A 466 -17.22 -10.65 -28.04
N LEU A 467 -16.38 -9.72 -27.60
CA LEU A 467 -15.03 -10.00 -27.10
C LEU A 467 -15.03 -10.70 -25.73
N ASP A 468 -15.98 -10.37 -24.85
CA ASP A 468 -16.24 -11.07 -23.59
C ASP A 468 -16.70 -12.52 -23.82
N SER A 469 -17.48 -12.74 -24.88
CA SER A 469 -17.96 -14.06 -25.32
C SER A 469 -16.87 -14.92 -26.00
N LEU A 470 -15.65 -14.41 -26.20
CA LEU A 470 -14.53 -15.18 -26.73
C LEU A 470 -13.65 -15.73 -25.60
N THR A 471 -13.25 -17.00 -25.72
CA THR A 471 -12.25 -17.59 -24.81
C THR A 471 -10.92 -16.82 -24.88
N VAL A 472 -10.16 -16.87 -23.77
CA VAL A 472 -8.82 -16.26 -23.68
C VAL A 472 -7.89 -16.71 -24.82
N HIS A 473 -7.94 -17.98 -25.24
CA HIS A 473 -7.13 -18.48 -26.36
C HIS A 473 -7.56 -17.89 -27.72
N ALA A 474 -8.87 -17.72 -27.95
CA ALA A 474 -9.38 -17.03 -29.13
C ALA A 474 -8.98 -15.53 -29.13
N LYS A 475 -9.12 -14.83 -27.99
CA LYS A 475 -8.66 -13.44 -27.82
C LYS A 475 -7.14 -13.30 -28.02
N MET A 476 -6.32 -14.22 -27.51
CA MET A 476 -4.86 -14.24 -27.70
C MET A 476 -4.48 -14.36 -29.18
N SER A 477 -5.15 -15.25 -29.91
CA SER A 477 -4.92 -15.44 -31.35
C SER A 477 -5.33 -14.21 -32.16
N LEU A 478 -6.45 -13.56 -31.80
CA LEU A 478 -6.90 -12.31 -32.43
C LEU A 478 -5.90 -11.16 -32.18
N ILE A 479 -5.42 -10.98 -30.94
CA ILE A 479 -4.33 -10.03 -30.60
C ILE A 479 -3.08 -10.31 -31.45
N HIS A 480 -2.66 -11.57 -31.54
CA HIS A 480 -1.46 -11.95 -32.30
C HIS A 480 -1.63 -11.69 -33.81
N SER A 481 -2.79 -12.00 -34.39
CA SER A 481 -3.09 -11.69 -35.79
C SER A 481 -3.09 -10.18 -36.07
N ILE A 482 -3.71 -9.37 -35.20
CA ILE A 482 -3.70 -7.91 -35.33
C ILE A 482 -2.28 -7.37 -35.26
N ALA A 483 -1.52 -7.72 -34.21
CA ALA A 483 -0.13 -7.24 -34.04
C ALA A 483 0.76 -7.65 -35.22
N THR A 484 0.62 -8.88 -35.73
CA THR A 484 1.36 -9.38 -36.90
C THR A 484 1.01 -8.60 -38.17
N ARG A 485 -0.27 -8.23 -38.37
CA ARG A 485 -0.69 -7.38 -39.50
C ARG A 485 -0.16 -5.95 -39.39
N VAL A 486 -0.11 -5.37 -38.18
CA VAL A 486 0.50 -4.06 -37.93
C VAL A 486 2.01 -4.08 -38.22
N ILE A 487 2.73 -5.09 -37.74
CA ILE A 487 4.17 -5.28 -38.01
C ILE A 487 4.42 -5.46 -39.52
N LYS A 488 3.59 -6.25 -40.21
CA LYS A 488 3.68 -6.43 -41.66
C LYS A 488 3.48 -5.11 -42.42
N LEU A 489 2.51 -4.27 -42.01
CA LEU A 489 2.27 -2.97 -42.64
C LEU A 489 3.42 -1.98 -42.39
N ALA A 490 4.00 -2.01 -41.19
CA ALA A 490 5.16 -1.20 -40.83
C ALA A 490 6.40 -1.54 -41.68
N HIS A 491 6.72 -2.83 -41.83
CA HIS A 491 7.81 -3.26 -42.71
C HIS A 491 7.52 -3.03 -44.20
N ALA A 492 6.26 -3.03 -44.62
CA ALA A 492 5.86 -2.71 -46.00
C ALA A 492 6.00 -1.21 -46.36
N LYS A 493 6.31 -0.33 -45.39
CA LYS A 493 6.45 1.13 -45.57
C LYS A 493 5.26 1.78 -46.30
N SER A 494 4.05 1.29 -46.04
CA SER A 494 2.84 1.84 -46.65
C SER A 494 2.51 3.22 -46.10
N SER A 495 2.02 4.12 -46.97
CA SER A 495 1.40 5.38 -46.59
C SER A 495 -0.09 5.24 -46.23
N VAL A 496 -0.69 4.06 -46.42
CA VAL A 496 -2.09 3.80 -46.02
C VAL A 496 -2.13 3.46 -44.53
N ALA A 497 -2.97 4.17 -43.80
CA ALA A 497 -3.18 4.02 -42.37
C ALA A 497 -4.02 2.76 -42.03
N LEU A 498 -3.95 2.33 -40.76
CA LEU A 498 -4.74 1.21 -40.25
C LEU A 498 -6.24 1.53 -40.28
N ALA A 499 -7.07 0.49 -40.34
CA ALA A 499 -8.52 0.66 -40.22
C ALA A 499 -8.91 1.21 -38.83
N PRO A 500 -9.80 2.22 -38.74
CA PRO A 500 -10.33 2.69 -37.45
C PRO A 500 -10.94 1.57 -36.59
N ALA A 501 -11.64 0.62 -37.23
CA ALA A 501 -12.17 -0.58 -36.56
C ALA A 501 -11.08 -1.44 -35.90
N LEU A 502 -9.93 -1.59 -36.55
CA LEU A 502 -8.82 -2.41 -36.05
C LEU A 502 -8.17 -1.79 -34.82
N VAL A 503 -7.93 -0.48 -34.82
CA VAL A 503 -7.24 0.20 -33.71
C VAL A 503 -8.14 0.30 -32.46
N GLU A 504 -9.42 0.60 -32.64
CA GLU A 504 -10.39 0.58 -31.53
C GLU A 504 -10.58 -0.86 -30.99
N THR A 505 -10.73 -1.87 -31.85
CA THR A 505 -10.82 -3.29 -31.42
C THR A 505 -9.56 -3.75 -30.69
N TYR A 506 -8.37 -3.35 -31.17
CA TYR A 506 -7.11 -3.67 -30.50
C TYR A 506 -7.02 -3.01 -29.12
N SER A 507 -7.46 -1.76 -28.98
CA SER A 507 -7.52 -1.09 -27.68
C SER A 507 -8.43 -1.80 -26.68
N ARG A 508 -9.62 -2.26 -27.12
CA ARG A 508 -10.55 -3.06 -26.32
C ARG A 508 -9.95 -4.40 -25.90
N LEU A 509 -9.22 -5.06 -26.79
CA LEU A 509 -8.50 -6.30 -26.49
C LEU A 509 -7.36 -6.12 -25.47
N LEU A 510 -6.79 -4.92 -25.33
CA LEU A 510 -5.74 -4.61 -24.36
C LEU A 510 -6.26 -4.39 -22.93
N VAL A 511 -7.59 -4.32 -22.72
CA VAL A 511 -8.22 -4.23 -21.38
C VAL A 511 -8.13 -5.57 -20.62
N TYR A 512 -8.06 -6.69 -21.32
CA TYR A 512 -8.06 -8.04 -20.74
C TYR A 512 -6.72 -8.40 -20.07
N MET A 513 -6.63 -8.17 -18.76
CA MET A 513 -5.42 -8.43 -17.96
C MET A 513 -5.01 -9.91 -17.95
N GLU A 514 -5.92 -10.85 -18.21
CA GLU A 514 -5.56 -12.27 -18.40
C GLU A 514 -4.74 -12.55 -19.68
N ILE A 515 -4.58 -11.54 -20.56
CA ILE A 515 -3.76 -11.59 -21.77
C ILE A 515 -2.53 -10.66 -21.69
N GLU A 516 -2.21 -10.10 -20.51
CA GLU A 516 -1.11 -9.14 -20.25
C GLU A 516 0.17 -9.43 -21.06
N SER A 517 0.60 -10.70 -21.12
CA SER A 517 1.84 -11.13 -21.77
C SER A 517 1.90 -10.90 -23.28
N LEU A 518 0.79 -11.05 -24.01
CA LEU A 518 0.70 -10.77 -25.47
C LEU A 518 0.04 -9.42 -25.76
N GLY A 519 -0.80 -8.94 -24.84
CA GLY A 519 -1.43 -7.62 -24.85
C GLY A 519 -0.45 -6.52 -24.45
N ILE A 520 -0.65 -5.90 -23.29
CA ILE A 520 0.09 -4.69 -22.85
C ILE A 520 1.63 -4.90 -22.86
N LYS A 521 2.12 -6.06 -22.39
CA LYS A 521 3.55 -6.36 -22.39
C LYS A 521 4.11 -6.49 -23.81
N GLY A 522 3.38 -7.18 -24.69
CA GLY A 522 3.73 -7.29 -26.11
C GLY A 522 3.70 -5.93 -26.82
N PHE A 523 2.69 -5.11 -26.52
CA PHE A 523 2.54 -3.75 -27.04
C PHE A 523 3.75 -2.87 -26.71
N ILE A 524 4.12 -2.75 -25.43
CA ILE A 524 5.21 -1.85 -24.99
C ILE A 524 6.59 -2.44 -25.32
N SER A 525 6.81 -3.74 -25.07
CA SER A 525 8.15 -4.35 -25.19
C SER A 525 8.50 -4.89 -26.58
N GLN A 526 7.53 -5.12 -27.47
CA GLN A 526 7.76 -5.73 -28.79
C GLN A 526 7.20 -4.91 -29.94
N LEU A 527 5.91 -4.54 -29.91
CA LEU A 527 5.27 -3.84 -31.02
C LEU A 527 5.82 -2.41 -31.18
N LEU A 528 5.76 -1.61 -30.11
CA LEU A 528 6.20 -0.21 -30.14
C LEU A 528 7.68 -0.05 -30.56
N PRO A 529 8.65 -0.83 -30.03
CA PRO A 529 10.04 -0.77 -30.49
C PRO A 529 10.25 -1.28 -31.91
N THR A 530 9.44 -2.23 -32.40
CA THR A 530 9.53 -2.74 -33.77
C THR A 530 9.02 -1.71 -34.78
N VAL A 531 7.88 -1.09 -34.50
CA VAL A 531 7.32 0.02 -35.29
C VAL A 531 8.30 1.19 -35.33
N PHE A 532 8.88 1.59 -34.19
CA PHE A 532 9.93 2.62 -34.12
C PHE A 532 11.16 2.25 -34.97
N LYS A 533 11.74 1.05 -34.80
CA LYS A 533 12.90 0.59 -35.59
C LYS A 533 12.61 0.53 -37.09
N SER A 534 11.38 0.21 -37.49
CA SER A 534 10.97 0.21 -38.90
C SER A 534 10.75 1.61 -39.50
N HIS A 535 10.85 2.68 -38.70
CA HIS A 535 10.62 4.08 -39.08
C HIS A 535 9.17 4.34 -39.59
N ALA A 536 8.21 3.54 -39.15
CA ALA A 536 6.81 3.63 -39.57
C ALA A 536 6.03 4.70 -38.78
N TRP A 537 6.38 5.98 -38.97
CA TRP A 537 5.94 7.11 -38.14
C TRP A 537 4.42 7.26 -38.00
N GLY A 538 3.64 7.03 -39.07
CA GLY A 538 2.17 7.08 -39.01
C GLY A 538 1.56 5.98 -38.13
N ILE A 539 2.15 4.78 -38.13
CA ILE A 539 1.75 3.69 -37.22
C ILE A 539 2.21 4.03 -35.81
N LEU A 540 3.42 4.57 -35.62
CA LEU A 540 3.89 5.00 -34.29
C LEU A 540 2.95 6.04 -33.66
N HIS A 541 2.53 7.05 -34.43
CA HIS A 541 1.54 8.04 -34.01
C HIS A 541 0.23 7.37 -33.61
N THR A 542 -0.29 6.46 -34.44
CA THR A 542 -1.49 5.65 -34.16
C THR A 542 -1.42 4.93 -32.81
N LEU A 543 -0.30 4.27 -32.51
CA LEU A 543 -0.15 3.51 -31.26
C LEU A 543 -0.08 4.42 -30.02
N LEU A 544 0.59 5.58 -30.12
CA LEU A 544 0.69 6.56 -29.03
C LEU A 544 -0.63 7.31 -28.79
N GLU A 545 -1.36 7.62 -29.87
CA GLU A 545 -2.71 8.22 -29.79
C GLU A 545 -3.70 7.24 -29.15
N MET A 546 -3.71 5.97 -29.58
CA MET A 546 -4.49 4.90 -28.96
C MET A 546 -4.16 4.74 -27.47
N PHE A 547 -2.87 4.77 -27.10
CA PHE A 547 -2.46 4.71 -25.70
C PHE A 547 -2.99 5.91 -24.89
N SER A 548 -3.04 7.10 -25.49
CA SER A 548 -3.46 8.33 -24.82
C SER A 548 -4.98 8.40 -24.56
N TYR A 549 -5.81 7.90 -25.49
CA TYR A 549 -7.27 8.10 -25.44
C TYR A 549 -8.11 6.82 -25.25
N ARG A 550 -7.48 5.66 -25.01
CA ARG A 550 -8.19 4.37 -24.83
C ARG A 550 -7.72 3.50 -23.67
N MET A 551 -6.65 3.87 -22.94
CA MET A 551 -6.00 2.99 -21.96
C MET A 551 -6.23 3.39 -20.48
N HIS A 552 -7.32 2.92 -19.90
CA HIS A 552 -7.75 3.35 -18.55
C HIS A 552 -7.04 2.65 -17.38
N HIS A 553 -6.75 1.35 -17.50
CA HIS A 553 -6.22 0.49 -16.42
C HIS A 553 -4.90 -0.21 -16.81
N ILE A 554 -3.82 0.57 -16.95
CA ILE A 554 -2.46 0.03 -17.14
C ILE A 554 -1.71 0.04 -15.80
N GLN A 555 -0.97 -1.02 -15.49
CA GLN A 555 -0.19 -1.12 -14.25
C GLN A 555 0.91 -0.05 -14.15
N PRO A 556 1.23 0.44 -12.93
CA PRO A 556 2.25 1.48 -12.71
C PRO A 556 3.62 1.21 -13.36
N HIS A 557 4.05 -0.05 -13.42
CA HIS A 557 5.37 -0.40 -13.98
C HIS A 557 5.42 -0.34 -15.52
N TYR A 558 4.28 -0.43 -16.19
CA TYR A 558 4.13 -0.11 -17.62
C TYR A 558 3.90 1.40 -17.83
N ARG A 559 3.34 2.07 -16.82
CA ARG A 559 3.16 3.52 -16.76
C ARG A 559 4.39 4.31 -16.33
N VAL A 560 5.58 3.75 -16.10
CA VAL A 560 6.76 4.59 -15.70
C VAL A 560 7.19 5.60 -16.78
N GLN A 561 6.60 5.51 -17.97
CA GLN A 561 6.70 6.51 -19.03
C GLN A 561 5.67 7.67 -18.90
N LEU A 562 4.58 7.52 -18.12
CA LEU A 562 3.57 8.53 -17.70
C LEU A 562 2.83 8.09 -16.37
N LEU A 563 3.12 8.71 -15.20
CA LEU A 563 2.77 8.17 -13.85
C LEU A 563 1.71 8.92 -12.98
N SER A 564 1.18 8.22 -11.95
CA SER A 564 0.19 8.73 -10.96
C SER A 564 0.68 8.68 -9.48
N SER A 565 -0.11 9.18 -8.52
CA SER A 565 0.34 9.69 -7.19
C SER A 565 1.02 8.66 -6.27
N SER A 566 0.34 7.59 -5.84
CA SER A 566 0.92 6.59 -4.92
C SER A 566 1.96 5.67 -5.60
N GLU A 567 2.09 5.79 -6.93
CA GLU A 567 2.90 4.94 -7.78
C GLU A 567 4.31 5.50 -7.99
N VAL A 568 4.53 6.80 -7.78
CA VAL A 568 5.77 7.50 -8.13
C VAL A 568 6.98 6.88 -7.41
N GLN A 569 6.95 6.81 -6.08
CA GLN A 569 8.09 6.31 -5.28
C GLN A 569 8.55 4.89 -5.64
N PRO A 570 7.71 3.84 -5.59
CA PRO A 570 8.17 2.46 -5.82
C PRO A 570 8.63 2.21 -7.27
N GLN A 571 8.22 3.05 -8.23
CA GLN A 571 8.68 2.95 -9.62
C GLN A 571 9.97 3.74 -9.85
N PHE A 572 10.00 5.04 -9.53
CA PHE A 572 11.18 5.89 -9.76
C PHE A 572 12.41 5.44 -8.94
N THR A 573 12.22 4.84 -7.76
CA THR A 573 13.32 4.28 -6.97
C THR A 573 14.12 3.22 -7.74
N ARG A 574 13.52 2.54 -8.73
CA ARG A 574 14.19 1.53 -9.57
C ARG A 574 15.18 2.12 -10.58
N PHE A 575 15.10 3.42 -10.85
CA PHE A 575 15.89 4.10 -11.87
C PHE A 575 17.02 4.96 -11.29
N LEU A 576 17.31 4.83 -9.98
CA LEU A 576 18.36 5.61 -9.30
C LEU A 576 19.77 5.42 -9.89
N SER A 577 20.05 4.25 -10.48
CA SER A 577 21.34 3.95 -11.11
C SER A 577 21.56 4.66 -12.45
N ASP A 578 20.48 5.00 -13.18
CA ASP A 578 20.53 5.87 -14.35
C ASP A 578 19.19 6.60 -14.57
N PRO A 579 18.94 7.71 -13.85
CA PRO A 579 17.69 8.45 -13.94
C PRO A 579 17.48 9.12 -15.32
N LYS A 580 18.51 9.16 -16.18
CA LYS A 580 18.43 9.74 -17.53
C LYS A 580 17.46 8.97 -18.43
N THR A 581 17.21 7.70 -18.12
CA THR A 581 16.30 6.81 -18.87
C THR A 581 14.82 7.16 -18.75
N VAL A 582 14.43 7.97 -17.75
CA VAL A 582 13.03 8.32 -17.45
C VAL A 582 12.77 9.85 -17.49
N LEU A 583 13.79 10.65 -17.79
CA LEU A 583 13.73 12.12 -17.80
C LEU A 583 13.81 12.70 -19.21
N SER A 584 13.26 13.90 -19.42
CA SER A 584 13.44 14.63 -20.68
C SER A 584 14.79 15.35 -20.68
N ALA A 585 15.52 15.26 -21.80
CA ALA A 585 16.76 16.02 -22.00
C ALA A 585 16.53 17.48 -22.42
N GLU A 586 15.38 17.80 -23.05
CA GLU A 586 15.13 19.11 -23.67
C GLU A 586 13.79 19.77 -23.23
N SER A 587 12.77 18.99 -22.84
CA SER A 587 11.46 19.56 -22.47
C SER A 587 11.39 19.89 -20.97
N GLU A 588 11.61 21.16 -20.67
CA GLU A 588 11.38 21.76 -19.35
C GLU A 588 9.97 21.47 -18.85
N GLU A 589 8.94 21.58 -19.71
CA GLU A 589 7.53 21.43 -19.35
C GLU A 589 7.21 20.02 -18.82
N LEU A 590 7.77 18.97 -19.44
CA LEU A 590 7.57 17.58 -18.98
C LEU A 590 8.30 17.33 -17.67
N ASN A 591 9.54 17.80 -17.53
CA ASN A 591 10.29 17.68 -16.28
C ASN A 591 9.61 18.47 -15.14
N ARG A 592 8.98 19.62 -15.45
CA ARG A 592 8.18 20.41 -14.50
C ARG A 592 6.87 19.75 -14.12
N ALA A 593 6.15 19.14 -15.07
CA ALA A 593 4.97 18.32 -14.79
C ALA A 593 5.31 17.08 -13.92
N LEU A 594 6.50 16.51 -14.09
CA LEU A 594 7.03 15.47 -13.21
C LEU A 594 7.35 16.02 -11.80
N ILE A 595 7.96 17.20 -11.67
CA ILE A 595 8.18 17.84 -10.35
C ILE A 595 6.87 18.13 -9.61
N LEU A 596 5.85 18.66 -10.31
CA LEU A 596 4.52 18.84 -9.72
C LEU A 596 3.89 17.49 -9.32
N THR A 597 4.16 16.43 -10.09
CA THR A 597 3.73 15.06 -9.78
C THR A 597 4.46 14.47 -8.57
N LEU A 598 5.76 14.76 -8.41
CA LEU A 598 6.54 14.41 -7.23
C LEU A 598 6.01 15.13 -5.98
N ALA A 599 5.76 16.44 -6.06
CA ALA A 599 5.27 17.25 -4.94
C ALA A 599 3.91 16.77 -4.41
N ARG A 600 2.92 16.51 -5.29
CA ARG A 600 1.63 15.94 -4.86
C ARG A 600 1.76 14.51 -4.33
N ALA A 601 2.66 13.71 -4.88
CA ALA A 601 2.89 12.32 -4.46
C ALA A 601 3.51 12.24 -3.06
N THR A 602 4.54 13.05 -2.76
CA THR A 602 5.16 13.08 -1.43
C THR A 602 4.25 13.71 -0.38
N HIS A 603 3.47 14.74 -0.74
CA HIS A 603 2.44 15.35 0.13
C HIS A 603 1.36 14.35 0.54
N VAL A 604 0.67 13.73 -0.42
CA VAL A 604 -0.44 12.78 -0.15
C VAL A 604 0.03 11.49 0.54
N THR A 605 1.34 11.22 0.59
CA THR A 605 1.90 10.06 1.32
C THR A 605 2.57 10.40 2.66
N GLY A 606 2.83 11.68 2.97
CA GLY A 606 3.57 12.11 4.17
C GLY A 606 5.07 11.75 4.13
N SER A 607 5.71 11.89 2.97
CA SER A 607 7.08 11.40 2.71
C SER A 607 8.17 12.48 2.87
N ASP A 608 8.19 13.18 4.00
CA ASP A 608 8.90 14.47 4.19
C ASP A 608 10.42 14.42 4.45
N SER A 609 11.13 13.34 4.12
CA SER A 609 12.54 13.15 4.51
C SER A 609 13.55 13.18 3.35
N ILE A 610 13.59 14.24 2.54
CA ILE A 610 14.33 14.25 1.24
C ILE A 610 15.81 13.87 1.33
N GLN A 611 16.47 14.13 2.47
CA GLN A 611 17.93 14.05 2.64
C GLN A 611 18.51 12.64 2.43
N GLY A 612 17.67 11.59 2.47
CA GLY A 612 18.03 10.21 2.11
C GLY A 612 17.15 9.60 1.01
N THR A 613 16.52 10.42 0.14
CA THR A 613 15.54 9.94 -0.84
C THR A 613 16.03 9.88 -2.28
N TRP A 614 15.48 8.88 -2.97
CA TRP A 614 15.35 8.75 -4.42
C TRP A 614 14.99 10.05 -5.17
N CYS A 615 14.26 10.99 -4.55
CA CYS A 615 13.92 12.26 -5.18
C CYS A 615 15.16 13.11 -5.50
N LYS A 616 16.20 13.11 -4.65
CA LYS A 616 17.32 14.05 -4.76
C LYS A 616 18.09 13.87 -6.07
N ASP A 617 18.44 12.63 -6.43
CA ASP A 617 19.26 12.34 -7.61
C ASP A 617 18.49 12.57 -8.90
N ILE A 618 17.17 12.32 -8.89
CA ILE A 618 16.25 12.64 -9.98
C ILE A 618 16.16 14.15 -10.20
N LEU A 619 15.95 14.93 -9.13
CA LEU A 619 15.86 16.39 -9.20
C LEU A 619 17.19 17.02 -9.63
N GLN A 620 18.32 16.54 -9.11
CA GLN A 620 19.65 16.98 -9.52
C GLN A 620 19.92 16.67 -11.01
N THR A 621 19.43 15.54 -11.52
CA THR A 621 19.50 15.20 -12.95
C THR A 621 18.60 16.10 -13.79
N ILE A 622 17.37 16.39 -13.35
CA ILE A 622 16.48 17.35 -14.02
C ILE A 622 17.13 18.74 -14.12
N MET A 623 17.77 19.22 -13.04
CA MET A 623 18.50 20.50 -13.05
C MET A 623 19.70 20.50 -14.01
N SER A 624 20.30 19.34 -14.30
CA SER A 624 21.41 19.22 -15.26
C SER A 624 20.97 19.25 -16.73
N PHE A 625 19.72 18.88 -17.03
CA PHE A 625 19.16 18.88 -18.39
C PHE A 625 18.33 20.14 -18.68
N THR A 626 17.42 20.49 -17.77
CA THR A 626 16.48 21.59 -17.93
C THR A 626 16.48 22.44 -16.65
N PRO A 627 17.54 23.25 -16.40
CA PRO A 627 17.61 24.13 -15.23
C PRO A 627 16.48 25.18 -15.26
N HIS A 628 15.71 25.31 -14.18
CA HIS A 628 14.57 26.22 -14.11
C HIS A 628 14.21 26.63 -12.67
N ASN A 629 13.59 27.81 -12.53
CA ASN A 629 13.06 28.30 -11.25
C ASN A 629 11.56 28.02 -11.11
N TRP A 630 11.08 27.98 -9.86
CA TRP A 630 9.67 27.95 -9.50
C TRP A 630 9.24 29.29 -8.90
N ALA A 631 8.08 29.79 -9.31
CA ALA A 631 7.49 31.00 -8.73
C ALA A 631 7.12 30.78 -7.26
N SER A 632 7.15 31.84 -6.45
CA SER A 632 6.98 31.79 -5.00
C SER A 632 5.66 31.15 -4.57
N HIS A 633 4.54 31.45 -5.23
CA HIS A 633 3.23 30.86 -4.94
C HIS A 633 3.23 29.35 -5.17
N THR A 634 3.69 28.88 -6.33
CA THR A 634 3.81 27.44 -6.63
C THR A 634 4.79 26.73 -5.69
N LEU A 635 5.96 27.32 -5.45
CA LEU A 635 7.00 26.72 -4.60
C LEU A 635 6.56 26.65 -3.13
N SER A 636 5.78 27.62 -2.64
CA SER A 636 5.27 27.62 -1.27
C SER A 636 4.35 26.43 -0.96
N CYS A 637 3.67 25.90 -1.98
CA CYS A 637 2.81 24.71 -1.87
C CYS A 637 3.59 23.39 -1.83
N PHE A 638 4.87 23.37 -2.24
CA PHE A 638 5.64 22.13 -2.26
C PHE A 638 6.00 21.72 -0.82
N PRO A 639 6.03 20.41 -0.50
CA PRO A 639 6.60 19.92 0.75
C PRO A 639 7.95 20.58 1.06
N GLY A 640 8.13 21.05 2.30
CA GLY A 640 9.28 21.84 2.76
C GLY A 640 10.68 21.34 2.30
N PRO A 641 10.94 20.02 2.26
CA PRO A 641 12.20 19.49 1.74
C PRO A 641 12.47 19.77 0.25
N LEU A 642 11.42 19.80 -0.59
CA LEU A 642 11.52 20.20 -2.00
C LEU A 642 11.76 21.71 -2.11
N GLN A 643 11.14 22.52 -1.25
CA GLN A 643 11.44 23.95 -1.19
C GLN A 643 12.91 24.21 -0.86
N ALA A 644 13.48 23.46 0.09
CA ALA A 644 14.88 23.61 0.47
C ALA A 644 15.82 23.29 -0.70
N PHE A 645 15.52 22.27 -1.51
CA PHE A 645 16.27 21.95 -2.73
C PHE A 645 16.24 23.12 -3.74
N PHE A 646 15.07 23.60 -4.16
CA PHE A 646 15.00 24.68 -5.16
C PHE A 646 15.52 26.03 -4.65
N LYS A 647 15.49 26.29 -3.33
CA LYS A 647 16.12 27.47 -2.71
C LYS A 647 17.66 27.39 -2.70
N GLN A 648 18.25 26.18 -2.74
CA GLN A 648 19.69 25.97 -2.86
C GLN A 648 20.15 25.93 -4.33
N ASN A 649 19.39 25.26 -5.19
CA ASN A 649 19.69 25.04 -6.61
C ASN A 649 19.07 26.12 -7.53
N ASN A 650 19.16 27.39 -7.16
CA ASN A 650 18.55 28.51 -7.89
C ASN A 650 19.30 28.83 -9.21
N VAL A 651 18.57 29.22 -10.27
CA VAL A 651 19.11 29.48 -11.62
C VAL A 651 18.99 30.97 -11.97
N PRO A 652 20.02 31.63 -12.54
CA PRO A 652 19.89 33.01 -13.02
C PRO A 652 19.00 33.07 -14.27
N GLN A 653 17.93 33.88 -14.22
CA GLN A 653 17.00 34.10 -15.34
C GLN A 653 17.36 35.41 -16.08
N GLU A 654 17.14 35.46 -17.40
CA GLU A 654 17.35 36.67 -18.20
C GLU A 654 16.43 37.82 -17.72
N SER A 655 16.95 39.06 -17.68
CA SER A 655 16.17 40.21 -17.23
C SER A 655 15.13 40.63 -18.27
N ARG A 656 13.97 41.10 -17.80
CA ARG A 656 12.87 41.61 -18.64
C ARG A 656 13.34 42.67 -19.67
N PHE A 657 14.25 43.55 -19.24
CA PHE A 657 14.83 44.60 -20.09
C PHE A 657 15.76 44.03 -21.17
N ASN A 658 16.57 43.02 -20.84
CA ASN A 658 17.45 42.37 -21.80
C ASN A 658 16.64 41.65 -22.87
N LEU A 659 15.61 40.87 -22.48
CA LEU A 659 14.73 40.18 -23.42
C LEU A 659 14.05 41.17 -24.38
N LYS A 660 13.45 42.25 -23.87
CA LYS A 660 12.84 43.30 -24.71
C LYS A 660 13.85 43.94 -25.65
N LYS A 661 15.04 44.31 -25.14
CA LYS A 661 16.12 44.91 -25.93
C LYS A 661 16.55 43.97 -27.06
N ASN A 662 16.80 42.70 -26.75
CA ASN A 662 17.22 41.68 -27.70
C ASN A 662 16.18 41.48 -28.81
N VAL A 663 14.88 41.43 -28.47
CA VAL A 663 13.80 41.34 -29.46
C VAL A 663 13.75 42.57 -30.38
N GLU A 664 13.85 43.79 -29.84
CA GLU A 664 13.83 45.02 -30.68
C GLU A 664 15.12 45.18 -31.52
N GLU A 665 16.27 44.68 -31.06
CA GLU A 665 17.52 44.68 -31.82
C GLU A 665 17.53 43.63 -32.95
N GLU A 666 17.07 42.40 -32.68
CA GLU A 666 16.90 41.38 -33.72
C GLU A 666 15.79 41.73 -34.72
N TYR A 667 14.71 42.39 -34.28
CA TYR A 667 13.68 42.90 -35.19
C TYR A 667 14.18 44.08 -36.04
N ARG A 668 15.06 44.93 -35.50
CA ARG A 668 15.76 45.95 -36.30
C ARG A 668 16.70 45.32 -37.32
N LYS A 669 17.41 44.24 -36.97
CA LYS A 669 18.21 43.45 -37.93
C LYS A 669 17.32 42.88 -39.04
N TRP A 670 16.20 42.23 -38.70
CA TRP A 670 15.23 41.71 -39.67
C TRP A 670 14.79 42.79 -40.68
N LYS A 671 14.44 43.99 -40.22
CA LYS A 671 14.05 45.11 -41.10
C LYS A 671 15.20 45.77 -41.88
N SER A 672 16.46 45.36 -41.64
CA SER A 672 17.66 45.89 -42.31
C SER A 672 18.35 44.92 -43.27
N MET A 673 18.07 43.61 -43.15
CA MET A 673 18.65 42.58 -44.01
C MET A 673 17.83 42.40 -45.28
N SER A 674 18.49 42.19 -46.42
CA SER A 674 17.85 42.02 -47.73
C SER A 674 18.16 40.68 -48.43
N ASN A 675 19.20 39.95 -48.01
CA ASN A 675 19.52 38.63 -48.57
C ASN A 675 18.77 37.52 -47.81
N GLU A 676 17.83 36.85 -48.49
CA GLU A 676 17.01 35.79 -47.90
C GLU A 676 17.84 34.66 -47.27
N ASN A 677 18.94 34.26 -47.91
CA ASN A 677 19.77 33.16 -47.41
C ASN A 677 20.46 33.49 -46.08
N ASP A 678 20.86 34.75 -45.90
CA ASP A 678 21.48 35.23 -44.66
C ASP A 678 20.41 35.37 -43.57
N ILE A 679 19.23 35.90 -43.90
CA ILE A 679 18.09 36.02 -42.99
C ILE A 679 17.69 34.63 -42.47
N ILE A 680 17.45 33.67 -43.37
CA ILE A 680 17.05 32.31 -42.98
C ILE A 680 18.16 31.65 -42.15
N THR A 681 19.44 31.83 -42.51
CA THR A 681 20.55 31.19 -41.79
C THR A 681 20.80 31.80 -40.41
N HIS A 682 20.68 33.12 -40.26
CA HIS A 682 20.81 33.81 -38.97
C HIS A 682 19.64 33.47 -38.03
N PHE A 683 18.39 33.65 -38.48
CA PHE A 683 17.21 33.48 -37.62
C PHE A 683 16.78 32.02 -37.37
N SER A 684 17.39 31.03 -38.03
CA SER A 684 17.22 29.59 -37.72
C SER A 684 18.46 28.94 -37.09
N MET A 685 19.47 29.72 -36.70
CA MET A 685 20.70 29.18 -36.14
C MET A 685 20.45 28.56 -34.74
N GLN A 686 20.76 27.27 -34.59
CA GLN A 686 20.45 26.48 -33.37
C GLN A 686 21.12 26.99 -32.08
N SER A 687 22.15 27.84 -32.20
CA SER A 687 22.85 28.48 -31.08
C SER A 687 22.44 29.94 -30.83
N SER A 688 21.46 30.47 -31.56
CA SER A 688 20.96 31.84 -31.40
C SER A 688 19.88 31.92 -30.31
N PRO A 689 19.66 33.10 -29.69
CA PRO A 689 18.54 33.30 -28.78
C PRO A 689 17.19 33.00 -29.47
N PRO A 690 16.29 32.19 -28.87
CA PRO A 690 15.09 31.68 -29.54
C PRO A 690 13.97 32.73 -29.61
N LEU A 691 14.22 33.85 -30.29
CA LEU A 691 13.35 35.03 -30.30
C LEU A 691 12.34 35.06 -31.46
N PHE A 692 12.41 34.10 -32.39
CA PHE A 692 11.69 34.21 -33.67
C PHE A 692 10.16 34.38 -33.54
N LEU A 693 9.49 33.77 -32.56
CA LEU A 693 8.05 34.00 -32.34
C LEU A 693 7.75 35.44 -31.86
N CYS A 694 8.65 36.04 -31.07
CA CYS A 694 8.58 37.45 -30.71
C CYS A 694 8.79 38.35 -31.94
N LEU A 695 9.62 37.93 -32.91
CA LEU A 695 9.79 38.64 -34.18
C LEU A 695 8.54 38.56 -35.06
N LEU A 696 7.89 37.39 -35.17
CA LEU A 696 6.62 37.23 -35.89
C LEU A 696 5.50 38.06 -35.26
N TRP A 697 5.43 38.11 -33.93
CA TRP A 697 4.57 39.03 -33.19
C TRP A 697 4.84 40.50 -33.56
N LYS A 698 6.11 40.92 -33.56
CA LYS A 698 6.51 42.28 -33.94
C LYS A 698 6.18 42.62 -35.40
N MET A 699 6.28 41.66 -36.33
CA MET A 699 5.80 41.82 -37.71
C MET A 699 4.29 42.05 -37.73
N LEU A 700 3.49 41.16 -37.14
CA LEU A 700 2.03 41.31 -37.11
C LEU A 700 1.57 42.59 -36.37
N LEU A 701 2.32 43.07 -35.38
CA LEU A 701 2.00 44.30 -34.64
C LEU A 701 2.32 45.60 -35.39
N GLU A 702 3.32 45.61 -36.29
CA GLU A 702 3.74 46.83 -37.02
C GLU A 702 3.29 46.83 -38.49
N THR A 703 3.22 45.67 -39.14
CA THR A 703 2.90 45.53 -40.58
C THR A 703 1.64 44.71 -40.88
N ASP A 704 0.98 44.11 -39.87
CA ASP A 704 -0.22 43.25 -40.01
C ASP A 704 -0.09 42.03 -40.97
N HIS A 705 1.11 41.80 -41.53
CA HIS A 705 1.46 40.65 -42.38
C HIS A 705 2.87 40.12 -42.07
N ILE A 706 3.17 38.92 -42.57
CA ILE A 706 4.49 38.24 -42.49
C ILE A 706 4.96 37.96 -43.94
N ASN A 707 6.28 37.91 -44.16
CA ASN A 707 6.89 37.68 -45.49
C ASN A 707 7.18 36.18 -45.72
N GLN A 708 7.39 35.75 -46.98
CA GLN A 708 7.70 34.35 -47.34
C GLN A 708 8.89 33.76 -46.57
N ILE A 709 9.91 34.59 -46.35
CA ILE A 709 11.09 34.26 -45.56
C ILE A 709 10.70 33.81 -44.14
N GLY A 710 9.68 34.40 -43.53
CA GLY A 710 9.22 34.08 -42.17
C GLY A 710 8.68 32.65 -42.01
N TYR A 711 7.95 32.15 -43.02
CA TYR A 711 7.57 30.73 -43.08
C TYR A 711 8.81 29.84 -43.22
N ARG A 712 9.76 30.19 -44.11
CA ARG A 712 11.01 29.42 -44.32
C ARG A 712 11.90 29.35 -43.09
N VAL A 713 11.90 30.37 -42.22
CA VAL A 713 12.62 30.30 -40.94
C VAL A 713 11.95 29.30 -39.99
N LEU A 714 10.61 29.32 -39.83
CA LEU A 714 9.90 28.34 -39.00
C LEU A 714 10.11 26.89 -39.49
N GLU A 715 10.03 26.68 -40.81
CA GLU A 715 10.28 25.40 -41.48
C GLU A 715 11.70 24.87 -41.19
N ARG A 716 12.70 25.74 -41.14
CA ARG A 716 14.11 25.38 -40.86
C ARG A 716 14.45 25.26 -39.37
N ILE A 717 13.78 25.98 -38.48
CA ILE A 717 13.89 25.80 -37.01
C ILE A 717 13.38 24.40 -36.62
N GLY A 718 12.22 24.01 -37.16
CA GLY A 718 11.60 22.71 -36.91
C GLY A 718 10.97 22.56 -35.52
N ALA A 719 9.96 21.69 -35.43
CA ALA A 719 9.06 21.60 -34.27
C ALA A 719 9.72 21.31 -32.91
N ARG A 720 10.92 20.70 -32.88
CA ARG A 720 11.64 20.44 -31.62
C ARG A 720 12.24 21.71 -31.03
N ALA A 721 13.05 22.44 -31.79
CA ALA A 721 13.65 23.69 -31.32
C ALA A 721 12.58 24.77 -31.08
N LEU A 722 11.49 24.76 -31.86
CA LEU A 722 10.39 25.72 -31.77
C LEU A 722 9.79 25.86 -30.36
N VAL A 723 9.81 24.82 -29.51
CA VAL A 723 9.28 24.93 -28.14
C VAL A 723 10.07 25.92 -27.27
N ALA A 724 11.37 26.09 -27.53
CA ALA A 724 12.15 27.13 -26.87
C ALA A 724 11.70 28.53 -27.30
N HIS A 725 11.32 28.70 -28.57
CA HIS A 725 10.77 29.97 -29.07
C HIS A 725 9.38 30.24 -28.47
N VAL A 726 8.52 29.22 -28.30
CA VAL A 726 7.23 29.38 -27.61
C VAL A 726 7.44 29.77 -26.15
N ARG A 727 8.45 29.21 -25.48
CA ARG A 727 8.77 29.51 -24.08
C ARG A 727 9.24 30.94 -23.88
N THR A 728 10.23 31.39 -24.65
CA THR A 728 10.72 32.79 -24.59
C THR A 728 9.66 33.78 -25.09
N PHE A 729 8.79 33.37 -26.02
CA PHE A 729 7.62 34.15 -26.42
C PHE A 729 6.58 34.28 -25.30
N ALA A 730 6.36 33.25 -24.48
CA ALA A 730 5.50 33.36 -23.29
C ALA A 730 6.05 34.38 -22.27
N ASP A 731 7.36 34.34 -21.99
CA ASP A 731 8.04 35.33 -21.15
C ASP A 731 7.96 36.76 -21.74
N PHE A 732 8.04 36.91 -23.07
CA PHE A 732 7.91 38.18 -23.78
C PHE A 732 6.47 38.73 -23.80
N LEU A 733 5.46 37.88 -24.01
CA LEU A 733 4.05 38.27 -23.96
C LEU A 733 3.67 38.87 -22.60
N VAL A 734 4.18 38.29 -21.51
CA VAL A 734 3.93 38.83 -20.15
C VAL A 734 4.56 40.21 -19.99
N TYR A 735 5.75 40.45 -20.55
CA TYR A 735 6.34 41.80 -20.59
C TYR A 735 5.49 42.80 -21.39
N GLU A 736 5.08 42.45 -22.62
CA GLU A 736 4.28 43.35 -23.47
C GLU A 736 2.93 43.69 -22.79
N PHE A 737 2.22 42.70 -22.26
CA PHE A 737 0.93 42.94 -21.59
C PHE A 737 1.06 43.66 -20.23
N SER A 738 2.17 43.46 -19.50
CA SER A 738 2.48 44.19 -18.25
C SER A 738 2.83 45.67 -18.50
N THR A 739 3.34 45.99 -19.69
CA THR A 739 3.78 47.36 -20.05
C THR A 739 2.86 48.10 -21.04
N SER A 740 1.82 47.43 -21.57
CA SER A 740 0.90 48.00 -22.56
C SER A 740 -0.08 49.01 -21.97
N ALA A 741 -0.34 50.09 -22.72
CA ALA A 741 -1.43 51.01 -22.41
C ALA A 741 -2.80 50.37 -22.67
N GLY A 742 -3.76 50.59 -21.77
CA GLY A 742 -5.12 50.07 -21.89
C GLY A 742 -5.89 50.63 -23.10
N GLY A 743 -6.98 49.95 -23.48
CA GLY A 743 -7.84 50.36 -24.59
C GLY A 743 -7.48 49.68 -25.91
N GLN A 744 -7.22 50.47 -26.97
CA GLN A 744 -7.03 49.93 -28.33
C GLN A 744 -5.75 49.09 -28.46
N GLN A 745 -4.62 49.54 -27.89
CA GLN A 745 -3.34 48.82 -27.98
C GLN A 745 -3.45 47.40 -27.39
N LEU A 746 -3.95 47.27 -26.17
CA LEU A 746 -4.20 45.97 -25.53
C LEU A 746 -5.18 45.10 -26.34
N ASN A 747 -6.20 45.68 -26.98
CA ASN A 747 -7.09 44.92 -27.85
C ASN A 747 -6.39 44.42 -29.12
N LYS A 748 -5.53 45.23 -29.76
CA LYS A 748 -4.72 44.81 -30.92
C LYS A 748 -3.75 43.69 -30.56
N CYS A 749 -3.09 43.77 -29.40
CA CYS A 749 -2.26 42.68 -28.88
C CYS A 749 -3.06 41.36 -28.73
N ILE A 750 -4.32 41.43 -28.26
CA ILE A 750 -5.17 40.23 -28.12
C ILE A 750 -5.67 39.71 -29.47
N GLU A 751 -5.95 40.59 -30.43
CA GLU A 751 -6.28 40.22 -31.81
C GLU A 751 -5.14 39.43 -32.44
N ILE A 752 -3.92 40.00 -32.51
CA ILE A 752 -2.78 39.32 -33.14
C ILE A 752 -2.38 38.04 -32.39
N LEU A 753 -2.59 37.96 -31.07
CA LEU A 753 -2.33 36.73 -30.29
C LEU A 753 -3.25 35.58 -30.72
N ASN A 754 -4.54 35.87 -30.95
CA ASN A 754 -5.49 34.87 -31.42
C ASN A 754 -5.25 34.54 -32.90
N ASP A 755 -4.87 35.51 -33.72
CA ASP A 755 -4.49 35.30 -35.11
C ASP A 755 -3.27 34.35 -35.22
N MET A 756 -2.23 34.53 -34.40
CA MET A 756 -1.07 33.62 -34.39
C MET A 756 -1.45 32.16 -34.08
N VAL A 757 -2.54 31.91 -33.35
CA VAL A 757 -3.03 30.56 -33.02
C VAL A 757 -4.02 30.02 -34.06
N TRP A 758 -5.05 30.79 -34.43
CA TRP A 758 -6.18 30.30 -35.21
C TRP A 758 -6.12 30.65 -36.70
N LYS A 759 -5.57 31.81 -37.06
CA LYS A 759 -5.51 32.33 -38.44
C LYS A 759 -4.21 31.94 -39.16
N TYR A 760 -3.06 32.09 -38.50
CA TYR A 760 -1.74 31.75 -39.04
C TYR A 760 -1.21 30.39 -38.57
N ASN A 761 -1.78 29.85 -37.48
CA ASN A 761 -1.45 28.52 -36.92
C ASN A 761 0.04 28.31 -36.57
N ILE A 762 0.69 29.37 -36.09
CA ILE A 762 2.12 29.41 -35.71
C ILE A 762 2.38 28.58 -34.44
N VAL A 763 1.40 28.51 -33.52
CA VAL A 763 1.45 27.68 -32.32
C VAL A 763 0.04 27.24 -31.92
N THR A 764 -0.11 26.00 -31.44
CA THR A 764 -1.42 25.50 -30.97
C THR A 764 -1.77 26.04 -29.58
N LEU A 765 -3.07 26.24 -29.32
CA LEU A 765 -3.60 26.78 -28.06
C LEU A 765 -3.05 26.07 -26.81
N ASP A 766 -3.11 24.73 -26.82
CA ASP A 766 -2.63 23.86 -25.74
C ASP A 766 -1.12 23.99 -25.50
N ARG A 767 -0.32 24.13 -26.55
CA ARG A 767 1.13 24.32 -26.45
C ARG A 767 1.49 25.68 -25.85
N LEU A 768 0.83 26.75 -26.31
CA LEU A 768 1.08 28.11 -25.82
C LEU A 768 0.66 28.26 -24.35
N ILE A 769 -0.52 27.78 -23.98
CA ILE A 769 -1.02 27.85 -22.60
C ILE A 769 -0.19 26.99 -21.65
N LEU A 770 0.28 25.81 -22.07
CA LEU A 770 1.17 24.99 -21.25
C LEU A 770 2.49 25.72 -20.93
N CYS A 771 3.10 26.39 -21.92
CA CYS A 771 4.33 27.16 -21.69
C CYS A 771 4.09 28.36 -20.76
N LEU A 772 2.99 29.11 -20.93
CA LEU A 772 2.56 30.20 -20.03
C LEU A 772 2.33 29.70 -18.58
N ALA A 773 1.59 28.61 -18.40
CA ALA A 773 1.29 28.04 -17.08
C ALA A 773 2.55 27.49 -16.36
N MET A 774 3.64 27.23 -17.09
CA MET A 774 4.92 26.73 -16.57
C MET A 774 6.00 27.82 -16.45
N ARG A 775 5.63 29.11 -16.33
CA ARG A 775 6.58 30.22 -16.10
C ARG A 775 6.84 30.51 -14.62
N SER A 776 7.99 31.15 -14.36
CA SER A 776 8.49 31.58 -13.04
C SER A 776 8.20 33.06 -12.73
N HIS A 777 7.09 33.60 -13.26
CA HIS A 777 6.69 34.99 -12.99
C HIS A 777 6.18 35.17 -11.55
N GLU A 778 6.36 36.37 -11.01
CA GLU A 778 6.00 36.71 -9.63
C GLU A 778 4.93 37.83 -9.57
N GLY A 779 4.08 37.80 -8.54
CA GLY A 779 3.14 38.88 -8.21
C GLY A 779 2.25 39.33 -9.37
N ASN A 780 2.39 40.58 -9.80
CA ASN A 780 1.57 41.15 -10.89
C ASN A 780 1.91 40.54 -12.27
N GLU A 781 3.16 40.11 -12.50
CA GLU A 781 3.55 39.48 -13.76
C GLU A 781 2.88 38.10 -13.91
N ALA A 782 2.72 37.36 -12.81
CA ALA A 782 1.98 36.11 -12.78
C ALA A 782 0.47 36.33 -13.03
N GLN A 783 -0.12 37.39 -12.47
CA GLN A 783 -1.50 37.78 -12.75
C GLN A 783 -1.70 38.12 -14.24
N VAL A 784 -0.78 38.88 -14.85
CA VAL A 784 -0.78 39.17 -16.30
C VAL A 784 -0.67 37.89 -17.12
N CYS A 785 0.24 36.98 -16.77
CA CYS A 785 0.39 35.68 -17.43
C CYS A 785 -0.92 34.87 -17.42
N TYR A 786 -1.58 34.77 -16.27
CA TYR A 786 -2.81 34.00 -16.11
C TYR A 786 -4.02 34.71 -16.73
N PHE A 787 -4.00 36.04 -16.81
CA PHE A 787 -4.96 36.83 -17.60
C PHE A 787 -4.80 36.58 -19.11
N ILE A 788 -3.57 36.47 -19.65
CA ILE A 788 -3.34 36.08 -21.05
C ILE A 788 -3.94 34.68 -21.34
N ILE A 789 -3.77 33.72 -20.42
CA ILE A 789 -4.40 32.40 -20.51
C ILE A 789 -5.93 32.52 -20.55
N GLN A 790 -6.54 33.31 -19.66
CA GLN A 790 -7.98 33.54 -19.66
C GLN A 790 -8.48 34.17 -20.98
N LEU A 791 -7.73 35.14 -21.52
CA LEU A 791 -8.07 35.82 -22.77
C LEU A 791 -8.01 34.87 -23.98
N LEU A 792 -6.98 34.03 -24.08
CA LEU A 792 -6.86 32.97 -25.10
C LEU A 792 -8.02 31.97 -25.07
N LEU A 793 -8.53 31.65 -23.88
CA LEU A 793 -9.57 30.65 -23.67
C LEU A 793 -11.01 31.18 -23.84
N LEU A 794 -11.27 32.42 -23.41
CA LEU A 794 -12.63 32.94 -23.25
C LEU A 794 -12.99 34.15 -24.10
N LYS A 795 -12.03 34.93 -24.61
CA LYS A 795 -12.32 36.09 -25.45
C LYS A 795 -12.64 35.75 -26.92
N PRO A 796 -11.93 34.83 -27.60
CA PRO A 796 -12.37 34.37 -28.92
C PRO A 796 -13.61 33.46 -28.81
N ASN A 797 -14.30 33.27 -29.93
CA ASN A 797 -15.36 32.27 -30.04
C ASN A 797 -14.79 30.89 -30.40
N ASP A 798 -13.59 30.84 -30.97
CA ASP A 798 -12.95 29.64 -31.51
C ASP A 798 -12.91 28.44 -30.57
N PHE A 799 -12.37 28.61 -29.37
CA PHE A 799 -12.25 27.50 -28.43
C PHE A 799 -13.58 27.16 -27.75
N ARG A 800 -14.36 28.18 -27.38
CA ARG A 800 -15.67 28.01 -26.73
C ARG A 800 -16.66 27.24 -27.60
N ASN A 801 -16.72 27.56 -28.91
CA ASN A 801 -17.58 26.84 -29.86
C ASN A 801 -17.13 25.38 -30.04
N ARG A 802 -15.82 25.15 -30.22
CA ARG A 802 -15.23 23.81 -30.36
C ARG A 802 -15.54 22.93 -29.13
N VAL A 803 -15.38 23.45 -27.92
CA VAL A 803 -15.68 22.73 -26.66
C VAL A 803 -17.19 22.49 -26.52
N SER A 804 -18.02 23.51 -26.73
CA SER A 804 -19.49 23.41 -26.61
C SER A 804 -20.06 22.31 -27.52
N ASP A 805 -19.72 22.32 -28.80
CA ASP A 805 -20.19 21.32 -29.76
C ASP A 805 -19.63 19.92 -29.45
N PHE A 806 -18.35 19.82 -29.08
CA PHE A 806 -17.73 18.54 -28.78
C PHE A 806 -18.38 17.88 -27.54
N VAL A 807 -18.64 18.65 -26.47
CA VAL A 807 -19.30 18.20 -25.24
C VAL A 807 -20.77 17.81 -25.46
N LYS A 808 -21.47 18.51 -26.36
CA LYS A 808 -22.89 18.27 -26.67
C LYS A 808 -23.10 17.03 -27.55
N GLU A 809 -22.35 16.88 -28.64
CA GLU A 809 -22.63 15.87 -29.66
C GLU A 809 -21.94 14.50 -29.42
N ASN A 810 -20.98 14.44 -28.48
CA ASN A 810 -20.18 13.24 -28.18
C ASN A 810 -20.35 12.77 -26.74
N SER A 811 -19.97 11.51 -26.47
CA SER A 811 -19.96 10.91 -25.13
C SER A 811 -18.64 10.14 -24.90
N PRO A 812 -18.13 10.00 -23.66
CA PRO A 812 -16.82 9.43 -23.38
C PRO A 812 -16.74 7.89 -23.41
N GLU A 813 -17.87 7.18 -23.41
CA GLU A 813 -17.96 5.71 -23.28
C GLU A 813 -17.62 4.99 -24.60
N HIS A 814 -16.42 5.22 -25.13
CA HIS A 814 -15.99 4.74 -26.45
C HIS A 814 -16.11 3.22 -26.62
N TRP A 815 -16.05 2.43 -25.54
CA TRP A 815 -16.19 0.97 -25.54
C TRP A 815 -17.62 0.49 -25.86
N LEU A 816 -18.63 1.32 -25.63
CA LEU A 816 -20.04 1.06 -26.00
C LEU A 816 -20.37 1.54 -27.43
N GLN A 817 -19.56 2.44 -27.99
CA GLN A 817 -19.84 3.10 -29.26
C GLN A 817 -19.43 2.25 -30.47
N ASN A 818 -20.16 2.45 -31.58
CA ASN A 818 -19.90 1.84 -32.89
C ASN A 818 -19.64 2.87 -34.00
N ASP A 819 -19.91 4.16 -33.76
CA ASP A 819 -19.94 5.23 -34.74
C ASP A 819 -18.92 6.37 -34.48
N TRP A 820 -18.04 6.21 -33.48
CA TRP A 820 -17.07 7.25 -33.04
C TRP A 820 -16.35 7.95 -34.19
N HIS A 821 -15.82 7.19 -35.17
CA HIS A 821 -15.09 7.74 -36.30
C HIS A 821 -15.93 8.73 -37.13
N THR A 822 -17.24 8.50 -37.25
CA THR A 822 -18.15 9.42 -37.95
C THR A 822 -18.31 10.73 -37.19
N LYS A 823 -18.45 10.69 -35.85
CA LYS A 823 -18.56 11.90 -35.02
C LYS A 823 -17.24 12.67 -34.96
N HIS A 824 -16.11 11.97 -34.82
CA HIS A 824 -14.76 12.53 -34.86
C HIS A 824 -14.46 13.24 -36.19
N MET A 825 -14.82 12.61 -37.33
CA MET A 825 -14.70 13.26 -38.64
C MET A 825 -15.69 14.42 -38.82
N ASN A 826 -16.87 14.40 -38.20
CA ASN A 826 -17.79 15.54 -38.23
C ASN A 826 -17.24 16.75 -37.44
N TYR A 827 -16.60 16.52 -36.29
CA TYR A 827 -15.86 17.56 -35.57
C TYR A 827 -14.73 18.12 -36.45
N HIS A 828 -13.85 17.28 -37.00
CA HIS A 828 -12.70 17.74 -37.79
C HIS A 828 -13.07 18.41 -39.12
N LYS A 829 -14.24 18.08 -39.71
CA LYS A 829 -14.80 18.82 -40.85
C LYS A 829 -15.34 20.20 -40.47
N LYS A 830 -15.93 20.34 -39.29
CA LYS A 830 -16.45 21.63 -38.78
C LYS A 830 -15.33 22.54 -38.26
N TYR A 831 -14.30 21.93 -37.67
CA TYR A 831 -13.17 22.59 -37.03
C TYR A 831 -11.83 21.94 -37.43
N PRO A 832 -11.34 22.18 -38.67
CA PRO A 832 -10.05 21.66 -39.11
C PRO A 832 -8.89 22.14 -38.22
N GLU A 833 -8.00 21.23 -37.83
CA GLU A 833 -6.79 21.52 -37.05
C GLU A 833 -5.56 21.53 -37.97
N LYS A 834 -5.07 22.74 -38.28
CA LYS A 834 -3.87 23.00 -39.08
C LYS A 834 -2.61 22.87 -38.21
N LEU A 835 -1.68 22.00 -38.61
CA LEU A 835 -0.52 21.57 -37.79
C LEU A 835 0.85 21.85 -38.44
N TYR A 836 0.91 22.32 -39.68
CA TYR A 836 2.14 22.60 -40.42
C TYR A 836 2.21 24.08 -40.88
N PHE A 837 1.64 25.01 -40.09
CA PHE A 837 1.59 26.45 -40.37
C PHE A 837 0.82 26.81 -41.65
N GLU A 838 -0.19 26.02 -42.05
CA GLU A 838 -0.92 26.21 -43.30
C GLU A 838 -1.62 27.58 -43.39
N GLY A 839 -2.19 28.07 -42.29
CA GLY A 839 -2.76 29.42 -42.24
C GLY A 839 -1.76 30.53 -42.54
N LEU A 840 -0.48 30.36 -42.16
CA LEU A 840 0.60 31.27 -42.52
C LEU A 840 0.96 31.13 -44.01
N ALA A 841 1.20 29.91 -44.47
CA ALA A 841 1.61 29.65 -45.85
C ALA A 841 0.57 30.08 -46.91
N GLU A 842 -0.72 30.04 -46.56
CA GLU A 842 -1.85 30.51 -47.38
C GLU A 842 -1.97 32.05 -47.48
N GLN A 843 -1.55 32.78 -46.44
CA GLN A 843 -1.75 34.25 -46.31
C GLN A 843 -0.51 35.09 -46.61
N VAL A 844 0.62 34.44 -46.84
CA VAL A 844 1.90 35.06 -47.12
C VAL A 844 2.08 35.23 -48.64
N ASP A 845 2.67 36.35 -49.07
CA ASP A 845 2.92 36.64 -50.49
C ASP A 845 4.38 36.30 -50.89
N PRO A 846 4.64 35.51 -51.95
CA PRO A 846 3.68 34.67 -52.67
C PRO A 846 3.33 33.39 -51.90
N PRO A 847 2.07 32.88 -51.98
CA PRO A 847 1.61 31.75 -51.17
C PRO A 847 2.42 30.47 -51.37
N VAL A 848 2.75 29.81 -50.25
CA VAL A 848 3.58 28.60 -50.24
C VAL A 848 2.69 27.36 -50.25
N GLN A 849 2.75 26.58 -51.31
CA GLN A 849 1.99 25.32 -51.39
C GLN A 849 2.59 24.26 -50.45
N ILE A 850 1.89 23.95 -49.36
CA ILE A 850 2.22 22.85 -48.46
C ILE A 850 1.61 21.55 -49.00
N GLN A 851 2.44 20.52 -49.12
CA GLN A 851 2.04 19.14 -49.46
C GLN A 851 2.45 18.12 -48.39
N SER A 852 2.67 18.59 -47.14
CA SER A 852 3.00 17.73 -46.00
C SER A 852 1.88 16.70 -45.75
N PRO A 853 2.18 15.38 -45.76
CA PRO A 853 1.18 14.36 -45.49
C PRO A 853 0.93 14.24 -43.99
N TYR A 854 -0.34 14.36 -43.58
CA TYR A 854 -0.72 14.23 -42.17
C TYR A 854 -0.50 12.80 -41.66
N LEU A 855 -0.12 12.69 -40.38
CA LEU A 855 -0.10 11.42 -39.68
C LEU A 855 -1.54 11.01 -39.28
N PRO A 856 -1.83 9.72 -39.09
CA PRO A 856 -3.17 9.24 -38.77
C PRO A 856 -3.67 9.76 -37.41
N ILE A 857 -4.86 10.36 -37.39
CA ILE A 857 -5.55 10.85 -36.19
C ILE A 857 -6.93 10.17 -36.13
N TYR A 858 -7.21 9.40 -35.07
CA TYR A 858 -8.46 8.65 -34.89
C TYR A 858 -9.29 9.12 -33.69
N PHE A 859 -8.68 9.81 -32.73
CA PHE A 859 -9.25 10.08 -31.42
C PHE A 859 -9.04 11.53 -30.97
N GLY A 860 -7.88 12.10 -31.24
CA GLY A 860 -7.46 13.41 -30.74
C GLY A 860 -8.14 14.60 -31.41
N ASN A 861 -8.22 15.69 -30.65
CA ASN A 861 -8.53 17.06 -31.07
C ASN A 861 -7.98 18.06 -30.04
N VAL A 862 -8.00 19.36 -30.35
CA VAL A 862 -7.47 20.42 -29.47
C VAL A 862 -8.20 20.50 -28.12
N CYS A 863 -9.48 20.12 -28.04
CA CYS A 863 -10.23 20.11 -26.79
C CYS A 863 -9.69 19.03 -25.84
N LEU A 864 -9.53 17.80 -26.33
CA LEU A 864 -8.98 16.68 -25.57
C LEU A 864 -7.48 16.87 -25.25
N ARG A 865 -6.70 17.47 -26.18
CA ARG A 865 -5.29 17.82 -25.93
C ARG A 865 -5.13 18.92 -24.88
N PHE A 866 -6.08 19.84 -24.78
CA PHE A 866 -6.07 20.90 -23.76
C PHE A 866 -6.45 20.38 -22.36
N LEU A 867 -7.25 19.32 -22.22
CA LEU A 867 -7.78 18.90 -20.92
C LEU A 867 -6.70 18.60 -19.85
N PRO A 868 -5.59 17.88 -20.14
CA PRO A 868 -4.47 17.72 -19.19
C PRO A 868 -3.69 19.02 -18.91
N VAL A 869 -3.79 20.03 -19.78
CA VAL A 869 -3.24 21.38 -19.54
C VAL A 869 -4.21 22.19 -18.66
N PHE A 870 -5.52 21.98 -18.79
CA PHE A 870 -6.54 22.65 -17.98
C PHE A 870 -6.39 22.32 -16.49
N ASP A 871 -6.13 21.06 -16.16
CA ASP A 871 -5.76 20.59 -14.82
C ASP A 871 -4.65 21.44 -14.17
N ILE A 872 -3.60 21.70 -14.94
CA ILE A 872 -2.41 22.47 -14.55
C ILE A 872 -2.75 23.96 -14.43
N VAL A 873 -3.56 24.49 -15.34
CA VAL A 873 -4.04 25.89 -15.31
C VAL A 873 -4.88 26.15 -14.05
N ILE A 874 -5.83 25.27 -13.73
CA ILE A 874 -6.64 25.35 -12.50
C ILE A 874 -5.72 25.39 -11.27
N HIS A 875 -4.71 24.51 -11.21
CA HIS A 875 -3.74 24.48 -10.11
C HIS A 875 -2.99 25.80 -9.95
N ARG A 876 -2.46 26.40 -11.03
CA ARG A 876 -1.79 27.71 -10.96
C ARG A 876 -2.74 28.84 -10.52
N PHE A 877 -4.02 28.78 -10.92
CA PHE A 877 -5.04 29.76 -10.54
C PHE A 877 -5.50 29.60 -9.08
N LEU A 878 -5.39 28.40 -8.50
CA LEU A 878 -5.62 28.17 -7.07
C LEU A 878 -4.51 28.79 -6.21
N GLU A 879 -3.25 28.66 -6.63
CA GLU A 879 -2.09 29.20 -5.91
C GLU A 879 -2.10 30.75 -5.83
N LEU A 880 -2.46 31.42 -6.93
CA LEU A 880 -2.38 32.88 -7.03
C LEU A 880 -3.72 33.56 -6.69
N LEU A 881 -3.90 33.89 -5.41
CA LEU A 881 -5.17 34.35 -4.81
C LEU A 881 -5.98 35.41 -5.62
N PRO A 882 -5.39 36.46 -6.23
CA PRO A 882 -6.16 37.45 -7.02
C PRO A 882 -6.91 36.88 -8.22
N VAL A 883 -6.49 35.72 -8.74
CA VAL A 883 -6.97 35.10 -9.99
C VAL A 883 -8.23 34.21 -9.75
N SER A 884 -8.79 34.23 -8.53
CA SER A 884 -9.96 33.44 -8.13
C SER A 884 -11.19 33.60 -9.03
N LYS A 885 -11.59 34.84 -9.38
CA LYS A 885 -12.81 35.10 -10.18
C LYS A 885 -12.68 34.62 -11.63
N SER A 886 -11.50 34.71 -12.21
CA SER A 886 -11.19 34.19 -13.55
C SER A 886 -11.27 32.66 -13.60
N LEU A 887 -10.91 31.96 -12.52
CA LEU A 887 -11.06 30.51 -12.42
C LEU A 887 -12.54 30.10 -12.42
N GLU A 888 -13.39 30.79 -11.67
CA GLU A 888 -14.85 30.55 -11.68
C GLU A 888 -15.43 30.71 -13.10
N THR A 889 -15.01 31.75 -13.82
CA THR A 889 -15.46 32.03 -15.20
C THR A 889 -14.99 30.95 -16.20
N LEU A 890 -13.77 30.41 -16.01
CA LEU A 890 -13.26 29.28 -16.81
C LEU A 890 -14.07 28.00 -16.55
N LEU A 891 -14.41 27.72 -15.30
CA LEU A 891 -15.23 26.56 -14.93
C LEU A 891 -16.65 26.65 -15.50
N ASP A 892 -17.25 27.85 -15.55
CA ASP A 892 -18.58 28.05 -16.18
C ASP A 892 -18.59 27.77 -17.70
N HIS A 893 -17.56 28.20 -18.43
CA HIS A 893 -17.55 28.07 -19.89
C HIS A 893 -16.93 26.75 -20.39
N LEU A 894 -15.97 26.19 -19.65
CA LEU A 894 -15.14 25.07 -20.09
C LEU A 894 -15.21 23.86 -19.15
N GLY A 895 -15.81 23.97 -17.96
CA GLY A 895 -15.91 22.87 -17.00
C GLY A 895 -16.64 21.63 -17.56
N GLY A 896 -17.57 21.82 -18.50
CA GLY A 896 -18.23 20.72 -19.21
C GLY A 896 -17.27 19.80 -19.99
N LEU A 897 -16.06 20.25 -20.29
CA LEU A 897 -15.02 19.43 -20.95
C LEU A 897 -14.55 18.25 -20.07
N TYR A 898 -14.70 18.34 -18.74
CA TYR A 898 -14.37 17.25 -17.81
C TYR A 898 -15.23 15.99 -17.99
N LYS A 899 -16.30 16.06 -18.79
CA LYS A 899 -17.05 14.91 -19.30
C LYS A 899 -16.15 13.85 -19.96
N PHE A 900 -15.03 14.26 -20.57
CA PHE A 900 -14.06 13.35 -21.21
C PHE A 900 -12.77 13.14 -20.40
N HIS A 901 -12.72 13.58 -19.15
CA HIS A 901 -11.57 13.36 -18.28
C HIS A 901 -11.49 11.89 -17.85
N ASP A 902 -10.29 11.30 -17.80
CA ASP A 902 -10.13 9.87 -17.51
C ASP A 902 -10.32 9.51 -16.01
N ARG A 903 -9.83 10.37 -15.11
CA ARG A 903 -9.96 10.20 -13.63
C ARG A 903 -10.45 11.47 -12.90
N PRO A 904 -11.65 11.99 -13.19
CA PRO A 904 -12.13 13.30 -12.70
C PRO A 904 -12.24 13.37 -11.17
N VAL A 905 -12.71 12.30 -10.51
CA VAL A 905 -12.76 12.23 -9.04
C VAL A 905 -11.34 12.16 -8.45
N THR A 906 -10.41 11.43 -9.07
CA THR A 906 -9.02 11.37 -8.62
C THR A 906 -8.31 12.73 -8.81
N TYR A 907 -8.61 13.47 -9.88
CA TYR A 907 -8.15 14.86 -10.06
C TYR A 907 -8.67 15.76 -8.92
N LEU A 908 -9.98 15.72 -8.64
CA LEU A 908 -10.58 16.47 -7.52
C LEU A 908 -9.95 16.08 -6.18
N TYR A 909 -9.79 14.80 -5.88
CA TYR A 909 -9.17 14.30 -4.66
C TYR A 909 -7.75 14.86 -4.46
N ASN A 910 -6.88 14.72 -5.47
CA ASN A 910 -5.51 15.26 -5.39
C ASN A 910 -5.52 16.80 -5.25
N THR A 911 -6.43 17.49 -5.93
CA THR A 911 -6.50 18.96 -5.93
C THR A 911 -7.01 19.50 -4.60
N LEU A 912 -8.07 18.93 -4.04
CA LEU A 912 -8.62 19.31 -2.73
C LEU A 912 -7.65 18.98 -1.60
N HIS A 913 -6.98 17.82 -1.64
CA HIS A 913 -6.04 17.40 -0.60
C HIS A 913 -4.72 18.20 -0.63
N TYR A 914 -4.24 18.56 -1.82
CA TYR A 914 -2.98 19.32 -1.96
C TYR A 914 -3.18 20.81 -1.66
N TYR A 915 -4.29 21.42 -2.12
CA TYR A 915 -4.58 22.83 -1.89
C TYR A 915 -5.52 23.09 -0.71
N GLU A 916 -5.60 22.20 0.29
CA GLU A 916 -6.50 22.34 1.46
C GLU A 916 -6.36 23.72 2.12
N MET A 917 -5.12 24.10 2.50
CA MET A 917 -4.79 25.40 3.08
C MET A 917 -5.23 26.59 2.20
N HIS A 918 -5.17 26.44 0.88
CA HIS A 918 -5.58 27.48 -0.08
C HIS A 918 -7.09 27.48 -0.37
N LEU A 919 -7.83 26.44 0.01
CA LEU A 919 -9.24 26.24 -0.32
C LEU A 919 -10.17 26.28 0.90
N ARG A 920 -9.64 26.13 2.12
CA ARG A 920 -10.35 26.20 3.41
C ARG A 920 -11.28 27.42 3.49
N ASP A 921 -10.70 28.61 3.38
CA ASP A 921 -11.43 29.89 3.49
C ASP A 921 -12.18 30.26 2.19
N ARG A 922 -11.86 29.60 1.07
CA ARG A 922 -12.45 29.82 -0.26
C ARG A 922 -13.51 28.77 -0.61
N ALA A 923 -14.37 28.43 0.35
CA ALA A 923 -15.41 27.40 0.20
C ALA A 923 -16.33 27.57 -1.03
N GLY A 924 -16.59 28.81 -1.47
CA GLY A 924 -17.34 29.07 -2.71
C GLY A 924 -16.64 28.55 -3.98
N LEU A 925 -15.35 28.88 -4.13
CA LEU A 925 -14.49 28.37 -5.21
C LEU A 925 -14.33 26.85 -5.12
N LYS A 926 -14.17 26.33 -3.90
CA LYS A 926 -14.07 24.89 -3.61
C LYS A 926 -15.30 24.12 -4.11
N ARG A 927 -16.51 24.58 -3.76
CA ARG A 927 -17.78 24.05 -4.28
C ARG A 927 -17.89 24.20 -5.79
N LYS A 928 -17.56 25.37 -6.36
CA LYS A 928 -17.62 25.64 -7.81
C LYS A 928 -16.80 24.63 -8.62
N LEU A 929 -15.56 24.33 -8.19
CA LEU A 929 -14.69 23.35 -8.83
C LEU A 929 -15.29 21.93 -8.79
N VAL A 930 -15.73 21.50 -7.61
CA VAL A 930 -16.33 20.17 -7.39
C VAL A 930 -17.62 20.00 -8.21
N HIS A 931 -18.52 20.98 -8.15
CA HIS A 931 -19.80 20.97 -8.85
C HIS A 931 -19.64 21.05 -10.37
N ALA A 932 -18.69 21.81 -10.89
CA ALA A 932 -18.43 21.88 -12.34
C ALA A 932 -17.91 20.54 -12.89
N ILE A 933 -16.91 19.94 -12.21
CA ILE A 933 -16.27 18.71 -12.68
C ILE A 933 -17.20 17.49 -12.52
N ILE A 934 -17.86 17.32 -11.37
CA ILE A 934 -18.83 16.23 -11.17
C ILE A 934 -20.09 16.44 -12.04
N GLY A 935 -20.57 17.68 -12.13
CA GLY A 935 -21.76 18.04 -12.91
C GLY A 935 -21.63 17.80 -14.41
N SER A 936 -20.40 17.82 -14.96
CA SER A 936 -20.11 17.48 -16.36
C SER A 936 -20.45 16.03 -16.74
N LEU A 937 -20.62 15.15 -15.76
CA LEU A 937 -20.87 13.71 -15.93
C LEU A 937 -22.30 13.29 -15.57
N LYS A 938 -23.16 14.23 -15.16
CA LYS A 938 -24.52 13.95 -14.65
C LYS A 938 -25.43 13.20 -15.66
N ASP A 939 -25.22 13.43 -16.96
CA ASP A 939 -26.01 12.85 -18.05
C ASP A 939 -25.37 11.54 -18.59
N ASN A 940 -24.21 11.17 -18.06
CA ASN A 940 -23.36 10.05 -18.49
C ASN A 940 -23.20 8.97 -17.42
N ARG A 941 -23.66 9.21 -16.19
CA ARG A 941 -23.57 8.29 -15.04
C ARG A 941 -24.90 8.23 -14.29
N PRO A 942 -25.21 7.12 -13.60
CA PRO A 942 -26.46 6.99 -12.82
C PRO A 942 -26.62 8.08 -11.75
N GLN A 943 -27.85 8.35 -11.32
CA GLN A 943 -28.08 9.18 -10.14
C GLN A 943 -27.50 8.50 -8.88
N GLY A 944 -26.98 9.29 -7.94
CA GLY A 944 -26.28 8.80 -6.75
C GLY A 944 -24.83 8.32 -6.98
N TRP A 945 -24.27 8.44 -8.19
CA TRP A 945 -22.94 7.87 -8.51
C TRP A 945 -21.72 8.49 -7.79
N CYS A 946 -21.86 9.62 -7.09
CA CYS A 946 -20.70 10.33 -6.52
C CYS A 946 -21.04 11.18 -5.30
N LEU A 947 -21.92 12.18 -5.47
CA LEU A 947 -22.35 13.05 -4.37
C LEU A 947 -23.60 12.44 -3.70
N SER A 948 -23.63 12.47 -2.37
CA SER A 948 -24.76 11.95 -1.60
C SER A 948 -26.05 12.74 -1.83
N ASP A 949 -27.19 12.05 -1.73
CA ASP A 949 -28.53 12.63 -1.76
C ASP A 949 -28.70 13.84 -0.83
N THR A 950 -28.08 13.79 0.35
CA THR A 950 -28.16 14.84 1.37
C THR A 950 -27.31 16.04 0.98
N TYR A 951 -26.09 15.84 0.47
CA TYR A 951 -25.27 16.91 -0.07
C TYR A 951 -25.93 17.58 -1.28
N LEU A 952 -26.52 16.80 -2.19
CA LEU A 952 -27.24 17.32 -3.36
C LEU A 952 -28.49 18.14 -2.99
N LYS A 953 -29.15 17.85 -1.87
CA LYS A 953 -30.31 18.61 -1.37
C LYS A 953 -29.91 19.87 -0.58
N ASN A 954 -28.83 19.81 0.20
CA ASN A 954 -28.50 20.86 1.18
C ASN A 954 -27.31 21.75 0.77
N ALA A 955 -26.27 21.21 0.13
CA ALA A 955 -25.05 21.95 -0.21
C ALA A 955 -25.11 22.68 -1.56
N MET A 956 -26.11 22.37 -2.39
CA MET A 956 -26.31 22.93 -3.75
C MET A 956 -27.02 24.29 -3.77
N ASN A 957 -27.61 24.73 -2.66
CA ASN A 957 -28.30 26.02 -2.59
C ASN A 957 -27.34 27.20 -2.75
N ALA A 958 -27.87 28.31 -3.27
CA ALA A 958 -27.15 29.59 -3.29
C ALA A 958 -26.78 30.01 -1.85
N ARG A 959 -25.66 30.73 -1.72
CA ARG A 959 -25.09 31.06 -0.40
C ARG A 959 -25.87 32.19 0.28
N GLU A 960 -26.88 31.82 1.03
CA GLU A 960 -27.33 32.59 2.20
C GLU A 960 -26.23 32.54 3.29
N ASP A 961 -26.29 33.46 4.27
CA ASP A 961 -25.17 33.71 5.19
C ASP A 961 -24.84 32.53 6.13
N ASN A 962 -25.76 31.58 6.30
CA ASN A 962 -25.57 30.37 7.08
C ASN A 962 -25.11 29.19 6.20
N PRO A 963 -23.81 28.82 6.18
CA PRO A 963 -23.37 27.62 5.47
C PRO A 963 -23.95 26.36 6.13
N TRP A 964 -24.45 25.42 5.31
CA TRP A 964 -24.92 24.13 5.83
C TRP A 964 -23.80 23.38 6.57
N ILE A 965 -24.01 23.17 7.86
CA ILE A 965 -23.27 22.25 8.73
C ILE A 965 -24.04 20.93 8.73
N PRO A 966 -23.44 19.79 8.31
CA PRO A 966 -24.11 18.50 8.36
C PRO A 966 -24.30 18.01 9.80
N ASP A 967 -25.38 17.26 10.04
CA ASP A 967 -25.59 16.56 11.32
C ASP A 967 -24.86 15.20 11.36
N ASP A 968 -24.80 14.57 12.53
CA ASP A 968 -24.13 13.28 12.71
C ASP A 968 -24.69 12.18 11.76
N THR A 969 -25.94 12.27 11.29
CA THR A 969 -26.58 11.23 10.43
C THR A 969 -26.12 11.28 8.97
N TYR A 970 -25.57 12.41 8.53
CA TYR A 970 -25.04 12.60 7.18
C TYR A 970 -23.83 11.70 6.88
N TYR A 971 -22.95 11.48 7.86
CA TYR A 971 -21.62 10.89 7.70
C TYR A 971 -21.62 9.36 7.44
N CYS A 972 -22.72 8.76 6.95
CA CYS A 972 -22.99 7.33 7.06
C CYS A 972 -23.20 6.52 5.75
N LYS A 973 -22.93 7.02 4.51
CA LYS A 973 -23.32 6.33 3.24
C LYS A 973 -22.46 6.63 1.97
N PHE A 974 -21.64 5.69 1.43
CA PHE A 974 -20.74 5.94 0.26
C PHE A 974 -20.33 4.66 -0.59
N ASN A 975 -20.13 4.73 -1.95
CA ASN A 975 -19.65 3.68 -2.96
C ASN A 975 -19.55 4.27 -4.42
N GLU A 976 -19.03 3.72 -5.57
CA GLU A 976 -18.21 2.54 -6.03
C GLU A 976 -17.29 2.80 -7.32
N PHE A 977 -16.00 2.37 -7.36
CA PHE A 977 -14.92 2.69 -8.39
C PHE A 977 -13.58 2.00 -8.05
N PRO A 978 -12.62 1.78 -8.99
CA PRO A 978 -12.46 0.52 -9.77
C PRO A 978 -12.93 -0.82 -9.16
N ASN A 979 -13.22 -0.89 -7.86
CA ASN A 979 -14.02 -1.92 -7.21
C ASN A 979 -15.03 -1.21 -6.28
N PRO A 980 -16.01 -1.88 -5.65
CA PRO A 980 -16.98 -1.16 -4.82
C PRO A 980 -16.34 -0.26 -3.74
N ALA A 981 -15.23 -0.69 -3.13
CA ALA A 981 -14.59 0.04 -2.04
C ALA A 981 -13.79 1.30 -2.45
N ALA A 982 -13.25 1.41 -3.68
CA ALA A 982 -12.25 2.45 -3.98
C ALA A 982 -12.79 3.80 -4.54
N HIS A 983 -14.04 3.93 -5.02
CA HIS A 983 -14.76 5.24 -4.94
C HIS A 983 -15.02 5.49 -3.48
N ALA A 984 -15.55 4.49 -2.75
CA ALA A 984 -16.25 4.72 -1.50
C ALA A 984 -15.39 5.64 -0.63
N LEU A 985 -14.11 5.29 -0.52
CA LEU A 985 -13.04 6.16 -0.07
C LEU A 985 -12.93 7.52 -0.82
N HIS A 986 -12.47 7.55 -2.08
CA HIS A 986 -12.20 8.79 -2.84
C HIS A 986 -13.39 9.78 -2.98
N VAL A 987 -14.63 9.34 -3.24
CA VAL A 987 -15.79 10.25 -3.31
C VAL A 987 -16.21 10.74 -1.93
N THR A 988 -16.12 9.92 -0.89
CA THR A 988 -16.28 10.41 0.49
C THR A 988 -15.26 11.50 0.77
N CYS A 989 -13.98 11.24 0.48
CA CYS A 989 -12.94 12.23 0.73
C CYS A 989 -13.13 13.51 -0.10
N VAL A 990 -13.58 13.42 -1.37
CA VAL A 990 -13.93 14.59 -2.19
C VAL A 990 -15.13 15.36 -1.64
N GLU A 991 -16.20 14.68 -1.23
CA GLU A 991 -17.42 15.29 -0.69
C GLU A 991 -17.16 15.94 0.68
N LEU A 992 -16.46 15.24 1.59
CA LEU A 992 -16.04 15.78 2.88
C LEU A 992 -15.11 16.97 2.73
N MET A 993 -14.11 16.90 1.82
CA MET A 993 -13.28 18.07 1.52
C MET A 993 -14.04 19.20 0.83
N ALA A 994 -15.17 18.94 0.16
CA ALA A 994 -15.99 19.97 -0.48
C ALA A 994 -16.88 20.77 0.49
N LEU A 995 -17.13 20.23 1.71
CA LEU A 995 -17.91 20.90 2.75
C LEU A 995 -17.38 22.30 3.10
N ALA A 996 -18.27 23.19 3.55
CA ALA A 996 -17.90 24.52 4.05
C ALA A 996 -17.64 24.49 5.57
N VAL A 997 -16.92 23.45 6.03
CA VAL A 997 -16.65 23.11 7.43
C VAL A 997 -15.13 22.90 7.58
N SER A 998 -14.56 23.09 8.77
CA SER A 998 -13.12 22.90 8.99
C SER A 998 -12.74 21.40 8.96
N GLY A 999 -11.45 21.13 8.73
CA GLY A 999 -10.94 19.75 8.83
C GLY A 999 -11.08 19.17 10.24
N GLU A 1000 -10.85 19.99 11.27
CA GLU A 1000 -10.90 19.59 12.68
C GLU A 1000 -12.33 19.22 13.10
N ASP A 1001 -13.34 19.98 12.64
CA ASP A 1001 -14.76 19.70 12.88
C ASP A 1001 -15.21 18.42 12.15
N VAL A 1002 -14.86 18.27 10.86
CA VAL A 1002 -15.19 17.06 10.07
C VAL A 1002 -14.51 15.83 10.66
N GLY A 1003 -13.24 15.95 11.07
CA GLY A 1003 -12.51 14.89 11.76
C GLY A 1003 -13.20 14.47 13.06
N ASN A 1004 -13.56 15.43 13.91
CA ASN A 1004 -14.29 15.15 15.15
C ASN A 1004 -15.68 14.55 14.90
N ALA A 1005 -16.38 14.97 13.83
CA ALA A 1005 -17.65 14.36 13.42
C ALA A 1005 -17.45 12.88 13.02
N LEU A 1006 -16.46 12.57 12.18
CA LEU A 1006 -16.12 11.18 11.81
C LEU A 1006 -15.78 10.31 13.04
N LEU A 1007 -15.03 10.84 14.00
CA LEU A 1007 -14.76 10.13 15.28
C LEU A 1007 -16.05 9.92 16.09
N ASN A 1008 -16.95 10.91 16.13
CA ASN A 1008 -18.19 10.85 16.90
C ASN A 1008 -19.17 9.76 16.40
N VAL A 1009 -19.15 9.39 15.11
CA VAL A 1009 -19.98 8.31 14.53
C VAL A 1009 -19.81 6.96 15.26
N VAL A 1010 -18.63 6.71 15.83
CA VAL A 1010 -18.32 5.49 16.61
C VAL A 1010 -18.14 5.78 18.11
N LEU A 1011 -17.63 6.96 18.48
CA LEU A 1011 -17.36 7.32 19.88
C LEU A 1011 -18.57 7.90 20.64
N LYS A 1012 -19.71 8.09 19.98
CA LYS A 1012 -21.00 8.39 20.61
C LYS A 1012 -22.03 7.33 20.20
N SER A 1013 -22.97 7.02 21.09
CA SER A 1013 -24.01 6.01 20.87
C SER A 1013 -25.04 6.50 19.82
N GLN A 1014 -24.82 6.15 18.55
CA GLN A 1014 -25.61 6.66 17.41
C GLN A 1014 -26.67 5.64 16.92
N PRO A 1015 -27.95 6.01 16.74
CA PRO A 1015 -29.03 5.05 16.47
C PRO A 1015 -28.98 4.39 15.07
N LEU A 1016 -28.21 4.94 14.13
CA LEU A 1016 -28.05 4.38 12.77
C LEU A 1016 -26.91 3.35 12.68
N VAL A 1017 -26.05 3.26 13.70
CA VAL A 1017 -24.81 2.47 13.67
C VAL A 1017 -25.00 1.20 14.52
N PRO A 1018 -25.19 0.03 13.90
CA PRO A 1018 -25.44 -1.21 14.66
C PRO A 1018 -24.18 -1.65 15.43
N ARG A 1019 -24.28 -1.71 16.77
CA ARG A 1019 -23.21 -2.11 17.69
C ARG A 1019 -22.52 -3.42 17.29
N GLU A 1020 -23.27 -4.39 16.79
CA GLU A 1020 -22.77 -5.70 16.37
C GLU A 1020 -21.72 -5.65 15.24
N ASN A 1021 -21.71 -4.57 14.45
CA ASN A 1021 -20.81 -4.40 13.31
C ASN A 1021 -19.85 -3.19 13.47
N ILE A 1022 -19.61 -2.71 14.70
CA ILE A 1022 -18.84 -1.48 14.95
C ILE A 1022 -17.44 -1.51 14.34
N THR A 1023 -16.80 -2.69 14.26
CA THR A 1023 -15.45 -2.85 13.72
C THR A 1023 -15.39 -2.52 12.23
N ALA A 1024 -16.46 -2.76 11.46
CA ALA A 1024 -16.53 -2.35 10.06
C ALA A 1024 -16.66 -0.82 9.91
N TRP A 1025 -17.37 -0.15 10.83
CA TRP A 1025 -17.44 1.32 10.89
C TRP A 1025 -16.09 1.93 11.29
N MET A 1026 -15.42 1.37 12.32
CA MET A 1026 -14.04 1.74 12.68
C MET A 1026 -13.07 1.58 11.50
N ASN A 1027 -13.19 0.47 10.75
CA ASN A 1027 -12.38 0.21 9.57
C ASN A 1027 -12.64 1.24 8.46
N ALA A 1028 -13.90 1.56 8.17
CA ALA A 1028 -14.29 2.56 7.17
C ALA A 1028 -13.81 3.97 7.55
N ILE A 1029 -14.00 4.39 8.81
CA ILE A 1029 -13.51 5.67 9.32
C ILE A 1029 -11.98 5.73 9.26
N GLY A 1030 -11.29 4.65 9.64
CA GLY A 1030 -9.83 4.55 9.55
C GLY A 1030 -9.30 4.75 8.13
N LEU A 1031 -9.96 4.14 7.14
CA LEU A 1031 -9.66 4.33 5.72
C LEU A 1031 -9.93 5.76 5.25
N ILE A 1032 -11.13 6.31 5.54
CA ILE A 1032 -11.56 7.64 5.11
C ILE A 1032 -10.67 8.73 5.71
N ILE A 1033 -10.51 8.74 7.03
CA ILE A 1033 -9.84 9.83 7.74
C ILE A 1033 -8.34 9.86 7.44
N THR A 1034 -7.70 8.70 7.25
CA THR A 1034 -6.27 8.63 6.90
C THR A 1034 -5.98 8.98 5.44
N ALA A 1035 -7.01 9.07 4.59
CA ALA A 1035 -6.95 9.58 3.21
C ALA A 1035 -7.41 11.05 3.08
N LEU A 1036 -7.62 11.74 4.21
CA LEU A 1036 -7.85 13.18 4.26
C LEU A 1036 -6.57 13.93 4.67
N PRO A 1037 -6.48 15.25 4.40
CA PRO A 1037 -5.38 16.10 4.86
C PRO A 1037 -5.17 16.07 6.38
N GLU A 1038 -3.97 16.45 6.84
CA GLU A 1038 -3.58 16.45 8.27
C GLU A 1038 -4.61 17.03 9.25
N PRO A 1039 -5.26 18.20 8.99
CA PRO A 1039 -6.28 18.75 9.89
C PRO A 1039 -7.48 17.83 10.19
N TYR A 1040 -7.74 16.81 9.36
CA TYR A 1040 -8.88 15.90 9.52
C TYR A 1040 -8.55 14.71 10.43
N TRP A 1041 -7.33 14.17 10.41
CA TRP A 1041 -6.95 13.01 11.24
C TRP A 1041 -6.13 13.37 12.48
N ILE A 1042 -5.52 14.56 12.54
CA ILE A 1042 -4.70 14.99 13.68
C ILE A 1042 -5.49 15.03 15.00
N VAL A 1043 -6.80 15.30 14.93
CA VAL A 1043 -7.74 15.34 16.08
C VAL A 1043 -7.85 14.02 16.85
N LEU A 1044 -7.34 12.92 16.30
CA LEU A 1044 -7.18 11.66 17.03
C LEU A 1044 -6.24 11.82 18.24
N HIS A 1045 -5.21 12.67 18.13
CA HIS A 1045 -4.31 12.97 19.25
C HIS A 1045 -5.05 13.66 20.40
N ASP A 1046 -5.87 14.68 20.10
CA ASP A 1046 -6.68 15.38 21.11
C ASP A 1046 -7.70 14.44 21.78
N ARG A 1047 -8.29 13.54 20.99
CA ARG A 1047 -9.20 12.51 21.52
C ARG A 1047 -8.46 11.55 22.46
N ILE A 1048 -7.26 11.11 22.12
CA ILE A 1048 -6.41 10.29 23.00
C ILE A 1048 -6.07 11.05 24.29
N VAL A 1049 -5.70 12.33 24.21
CA VAL A 1049 -5.42 13.17 25.40
C VAL A 1049 -6.66 13.30 26.30
N SER A 1050 -7.85 13.46 25.72
CA SER A 1050 -9.11 13.49 26.48
C SER A 1050 -9.39 12.18 27.24
N VAL A 1051 -8.97 11.04 26.70
CA VAL A 1051 -9.10 9.72 27.35
C VAL A 1051 -8.00 9.50 28.40
N ILE A 1052 -6.75 9.87 28.13
CA ILE A 1052 -5.65 9.87 29.13
C ILE A 1052 -6.03 10.69 30.37
N SER A 1053 -6.76 11.79 30.17
CA SER A 1053 -7.24 12.67 31.24
C SER A 1053 -8.57 12.22 31.88
N SER A 1054 -9.16 11.10 31.44
CA SER A 1054 -10.47 10.65 31.91
C SER A 1054 -10.42 9.98 33.30
N PRO A 1055 -11.52 9.98 34.08
CA PRO A 1055 -11.58 9.31 35.38
C PRO A 1055 -11.21 7.82 35.34
N SER A 1056 -11.47 7.13 34.22
CA SER A 1056 -11.16 5.70 34.06
C SER A 1056 -9.66 5.38 34.05
N LEU A 1057 -8.79 6.37 33.80
CA LEU A 1057 -7.32 6.21 33.81
C LEU A 1057 -6.63 7.07 34.87
N THR A 1058 -7.28 8.12 35.39
CA THR A 1058 -6.76 9.00 36.45
C THR A 1058 -7.20 8.59 37.87
N SER A 1059 -8.11 7.62 38.01
CA SER A 1059 -8.54 7.10 39.31
C SER A 1059 -7.58 6.05 39.85
N GLU A 1060 -7.08 6.28 41.07
CA GLU A 1060 -6.26 5.36 41.88
C GLU A 1060 -7.11 4.20 42.49
N THR A 1061 -8.23 3.83 41.88
CA THR A 1061 -9.06 2.70 42.35
C THR A 1061 -8.46 1.39 41.86
N GLU A 1062 -7.98 0.56 42.79
CA GLU A 1062 -7.39 -0.75 42.51
C GLU A 1062 -8.38 -1.74 41.85
N TRP A 1063 -7.89 -2.59 40.95
CA TRP A 1063 -8.67 -3.67 40.32
C TRP A 1063 -8.07 -5.04 40.67
N VAL A 1064 -8.91 -6.02 40.99
CA VAL A 1064 -8.46 -7.41 41.19
C VAL A 1064 -8.14 -8.04 39.84
N GLY A 1065 -6.85 -8.22 39.55
CA GLY A 1065 -6.36 -8.69 38.26
C GLY A 1065 -6.22 -7.58 37.22
N TYR A 1066 -5.78 -7.94 36.01
CA TYR A 1066 -5.51 -6.97 34.95
C TYR A 1066 -6.82 -6.38 34.37
N PRO A 1067 -6.95 -5.05 34.20
CA PRO A 1067 -8.21 -4.40 33.86
C PRO A 1067 -8.53 -4.49 32.35
N PHE A 1068 -8.61 -5.71 31.81
CA PHE A 1068 -8.84 -5.98 30.38
C PHE A 1068 -10.01 -5.18 29.79
N ARG A 1069 -11.09 -4.93 30.55
CA ARG A 1069 -12.27 -4.16 30.09
C ARG A 1069 -11.96 -2.71 29.70
N LEU A 1070 -10.88 -2.10 30.20
CA LEU A 1070 -10.47 -0.75 29.78
C LEU A 1070 -9.87 -0.72 28.37
N PHE A 1071 -9.41 -1.87 27.86
CA PHE A 1071 -8.67 -1.99 26.60
C PHE A 1071 -9.36 -2.92 25.58
N ASP A 1072 -10.22 -3.83 26.05
CA ASP A 1072 -11.00 -4.74 25.23
C ASP A 1072 -12.42 -4.18 24.99
N PHE A 1073 -12.63 -3.63 23.79
CA PHE A 1073 -13.93 -3.13 23.38
C PHE A 1073 -14.97 -4.27 23.28
N THR A 1074 -14.58 -5.49 22.89
CA THR A 1074 -15.51 -6.62 22.73
C THR A 1074 -16.08 -7.09 24.07
N ALA A 1075 -15.26 -7.09 25.12
CA ALA A 1075 -15.69 -7.37 26.49
C ALA A 1075 -16.68 -6.32 27.03
N CYS A 1076 -16.60 -5.06 26.57
CA CYS A 1076 -17.59 -4.03 26.89
C CYS A 1076 -18.91 -4.24 26.14
N HIS A 1077 -18.86 -4.62 24.86
CA HIS A 1077 -20.06 -4.87 24.04
C HIS A 1077 -20.98 -5.94 24.66
N GLN A 1078 -20.42 -7.02 25.19
CA GLN A 1078 -21.18 -8.08 25.86
C GLN A 1078 -21.78 -7.66 27.22
N SER A 1079 -21.35 -6.53 27.79
CA SER A 1079 -21.68 -6.10 29.15
C SER A 1079 -22.68 -4.92 29.23
N TYR A 1080 -23.18 -4.42 28.10
CA TYR A 1080 -24.06 -3.23 27.96
C TYR A 1080 -23.51 -1.89 28.53
N SER A 1081 -22.38 -1.91 29.24
CA SER A 1081 -21.69 -0.72 29.78
C SER A 1081 -20.66 -0.22 28.77
N GLU A 1082 -21.04 0.76 27.96
CA GLU A 1082 -20.11 1.42 27.03
C GLU A 1082 -18.99 2.14 27.80
N MET A 1083 -17.74 1.87 27.45
CA MET A 1083 -16.55 2.51 28.04
C MET A 1083 -15.76 3.21 26.94
N SER A 1084 -15.73 4.54 26.97
CA SER A 1084 -15.18 5.36 25.86
C SER A 1084 -13.69 5.14 25.60
N CYS A 1085 -12.92 4.69 26.61
CA CYS A 1085 -11.49 4.42 26.43
C CYS A 1085 -11.23 3.20 25.53
N SER A 1086 -11.98 2.09 25.67
CA SER A 1086 -11.77 0.90 24.84
C SER A 1086 -12.22 1.11 23.39
N TYR A 1087 -13.28 1.89 23.17
CA TYR A 1087 -13.70 2.33 21.83
C TYR A 1087 -12.69 3.29 21.19
N THR A 1088 -12.13 4.24 21.96
CA THR A 1088 -11.10 5.17 21.45
C THR A 1088 -9.82 4.44 21.09
N LEU A 1089 -9.40 3.46 21.91
CA LEU A 1089 -8.26 2.58 21.61
C LEU A 1089 -8.50 1.78 20.32
N ALA A 1090 -9.66 1.13 20.18
CA ALA A 1090 -9.99 0.35 18.99
C ALA A 1090 -10.09 1.21 17.72
N LEU A 1091 -10.64 2.43 17.80
CA LEU A 1091 -10.68 3.36 16.68
C LEU A 1091 -9.29 3.92 16.33
N ALA A 1092 -8.46 4.29 17.32
CA ALA A 1092 -7.07 4.68 17.10
C ALA A 1092 -6.28 3.56 16.40
N HIS A 1093 -6.50 2.31 16.83
CA HIS A 1093 -5.93 1.13 16.19
C HIS A 1093 -6.39 0.97 14.73
N ALA A 1094 -7.67 1.17 14.43
CA ALA A 1094 -8.16 1.10 13.05
C ALA A 1094 -7.57 2.22 12.16
N VAL A 1095 -7.45 3.45 12.66
CA VAL A 1095 -6.81 4.57 11.93
C VAL A 1095 -5.33 4.24 11.67
N TRP A 1096 -4.54 3.96 12.71
CA TRP A 1096 -3.10 3.68 12.59
C TRP A 1096 -2.78 2.39 11.83
N HIS A 1097 -3.72 1.45 11.71
CA HIS A 1097 -3.60 0.29 10.84
C HIS A 1097 -3.52 0.68 9.35
N HIS A 1098 -4.35 1.64 8.93
CA HIS A 1098 -4.42 2.13 7.54
C HIS A 1098 -3.45 3.29 7.26
N SER A 1099 -2.99 4.00 8.29
CA SER A 1099 -2.07 5.15 8.13
C SER A 1099 -0.75 4.84 7.44
N SER A 1100 -0.25 5.82 6.68
CA SER A 1100 1.08 5.79 6.08
C SER A 1100 2.18 5.84 7.15
N ILE A 1101 3.38 5.37 6.82
CA ILE A 1101 4.55 5.52 7.71
C ILE A 1101 4.97 7.00 7.89
N GLY A 1102 4.47 7.90 7.03
CA GLY A 1102 4.54 9.34 7.23
C GLY A 1102 3.70 9.79 8.42
N GLN A 1103 2.40 9.52 8.36
CA GLN A 1103 1.43 9.84 9.42
C GLN A 1103 1.85 9.21 10.77
N LEU A 1104 2.22 7.93 10.78
CA LEU A 1104 2.70 7.24 11.98
C LEU A 1104 4.00 7.83 12.55
N SER A 1105 4.80 8.56 11.77
CA SER A 1105 6.05 9.16 12.26
C SER A 1105 5.87 10.41 13.13
N LEU A 1106 4.62 10.88 13.32
CA LEU A 1106 4.29 11.85 14.36
C LEU A 1106 4.17 11.21 15.75
N ILE A 1107 3.92 9.90 15.86
CA ILE A 1107 3.71 9.20 17.14
C ILE A 1107 4.88 9.41 18.13
N PRO A 1108 6.18 9.30 17.77
CA PRO A 1108 7.28 9.55 18.70
C PRO A 1108 7.24 10.96 19.33
N LYS A 1109 6.91 11.98 18.54
CA LYS A 1109 6.73 13.36 19.01
C LYS A 1109 5.48 13.50 19.86
N PHE A 1110 4.36 12.93 19.45
CA PHE A 1110 3.12 12.91 20.25
C PHE A 1110 3.35 12.27 21.63
N LEU A 1111 4.11 11.18 21.71
CA LEU A 1111 4.50 10.57 22.99
C LEU A 1111 5.37 11.53 23.83
N THR A 1112 6.42 12.11 23.27
CA THR A 1112 7.42 12.88 24.05
C THR A 1112 7.04 14.33 24.33
N GLU A 1113 6.34 15.00 23.42
CA GLU A 1113 5.97 16.42 23.49
C GLU A 1113 4.58 16.62 24.13
N ILE A 1114 3.65 15.65 24.01
CA ILE A 1114 2.25 15.80 24.46
C ILE A 1114 1.86 14.81 25.57
N LEU A 1115 2.14 13.50 25.43
CA LEU A 1115 1.70 12.52 26.44
C LEU A 1115 2.64 12.42 27.68
N LEU A 1116 3.95 12.48 27.49
CA LEU A 1116 4.95 12.36 28.55
C LEU A 1116 4.74 13.31 29.77
N PRO A 1117 4.32 14.60 29.62
CA PRO A 1117 4.05 15.47 30.77
C PRO A 1117 2.73 15.18 31.51
N ILE A 1118 1.78 14.46 30.90
CA ILE A 1118 0.45 14.18 31.48
C ILE A 1118 0.29 12.73 32.00
N VAL A 1119 1.10 11.78 31.51
CA VAL A 1119 1.12 10.39 31.99
C VAL A 1119 1.83 10.30 33.35
N LYS A 1120 1.07 9.96 34.39
CA LYS A 1120 1.51 9.90 35.80
C LYS A 1120 0.98 8.69 36.57
N THR A 1121 -0.14 8.10 36.15
CA THR A 1121 -0.71 6.89 36.78
C THR A 1121 -0.33 5.61 36.03
N GLU A 1122 -0.43 4.46 36.69
CA GLU A 1122 -0.15 3.16 36.07
C GLU A 1122 -1.13 2.82 34.94
N PHE A 1123 -2.42 3.17 35.07
CA PHE A 1123 -3.42 2.95 34.00
C PHE A 1123 -3.17 3.81 32.75
N GLN A 1124 -2.70 5.05 32.91
CA GLN A 1124 -2.30 5.88 31.78
C GLN A 1124 -1.11 5.27 31.02
N LEU A 1125 -0.10 4.76 31.74
CA LEU A 1125 1.06 4.08 31.14
C LEU A 1125 0.63 2.85 30.33
N LEU A 1126 -0.22 2.00 30.92
CA LEU A 1126 -0.76 0.81 30.24
C LEU A 1126 -1.57 1.19 29.00
N TYR A 1127 -2.39 2.25 29.04
CA TYR A 1127 -3.15 2.71 27.87
C TYR A 1127 -2.22 3.18 26.73
N VAL A 1128 -1.12 3.87 27.03
CA VAL A 1128 -0.10 4.24 26.03
C VAL A 1128 0.61 3.00 25.45
N TYR A 1129 0.90 2.00 26.27
CA TYR A 1129 1.48 0.74 25.78
C TYR A 1129 0.51 -0.01 24.86
N HIS A 1130 -0.78 -0.13 25.22
CA HIS A 1130 -1.80 -0.72 24.35
C HIS A 1130 -1.93 0.03 23.02
N LEU A 1131 -1.91 1.37 23.04
CA LEU A 1131 -2.01 2.20 21.83
C LEU A 1131 -0.88 1.94 20.81
N VAL A 1132 0.38 1.93 21.28
CA VAL A 1132 1.55 2.00 20.38
C VAL A 1132 2.29 0.66 20.24
N GLY A 1133 2.20 -0.22 21.24
CA GLY A 1133 2.77 -1.57 21.23
C GLY A 1133 2.50 -2.40 19.96
N PRO A 1134 1.26 -2.44 19.43
CA PRO A 1134 0.93 -3.23 18.24
C PRO A 1134 1.62 -2.73 16.95
N PHE A 1135 2.07 -1.47 16.93
CA PHE A 1135 2.65 -0.82 15.75
C PHE A 1135 4.18 -0.83 15.74
N LEU A 1136 4.84 -1.29 16.82
CA LEU A 1136 6.30 -1.43 16.89
C LEU A 1136 6.89 -2.24 15.73
N GLN A 1137 6.17 -3.27 15.25
CA GLN A 1137 6.57 -4.05 14.08
C GLN A 1137 6.59 -3.22 12.79
N ARG A 1138 5.65 -2.28 12.59
CA ARG A 1138 5.67 -1.38 11.44
C ARG A 1138 6.86 -0.44 11.52
N PHE A 1139 7.16 0.14 12.69
CA PHE A 1139 8.35 0.96 12.85
C PHE A 1139 9.66 0.18 12.64
N GLN A 1140 9.75 -1.07 13.11
CA GLN A 1140 10.89 -1.96 12.82
C GLN A 1140 11.14 -2.13 11.31
N GLN A 1141 10.07 -2.34 10.53
CA GLN A 1141 10.13 -2.65 9.10
C GLN A 1141 10.18 -1.42 8.19
N GLU A 1142 9.56 -0.31 8.57
CA GLU A 1142 9.26 0.83 7.69
C GLU A 1142 10.00 2.11 8.10
N ARG A 1143 10.36 2.31 9.38
CA ARG A 1143 11.13 3.49 9.86
C ARG A 1143 11.79 3.27 11.24
N THR A 1144 12.92 2.55 11.25
CA THR A 1144 13.57 2.06 12.49
C THR A 1144 13.97 3.16 13.49
N ARG A 1145 14.21 4.41 13.05
CA ARG A 1145 14.46 5.55 13.95
C ARG A 1145 13.32 5.76 14.95
N CYS A 1146 12.07 5.73 14.49
CA CYS A 1146 10.91 5.99 15.33
C CYS A 1146 10.70 4.88 16.38
N MET A 1147 11.08 3.64 16.07
CA MET A 1147 11.09 2.51 17.02
C MET A 1147 12.03 2.76 18.21
N ILE A 1148 13.18 3.40 17.97
CA ILE A 1148 14.16 3.76 19.01
C ILE A 1148 13.61 4.89 19.88
N GLU A 1149 13.06 5.94 19.25
CA GLU A 1149 12.48 7.11 19.94
C GLU A 1149 11.28 6.72 20.83
N ILE A 1150 10.34 5.91 20.30
CA ILE A 1150 9.23 5.34 21.07
C ILE A 1150 9.74 4.44 22.20
N GLY A 1151 10.73 3.59 21.91
CA GLY A 1151 11.30 2.66 22.87
C GLY A 1151 11.90 3.35 24.10
N VAL A 1152 12.51 4.52 23.94
CA VAL A 1152 13.01 5.35 25.06
C VAL A 1152 11.86 6.03 25.80
N ALA A 1153 10.91 6.64 25.08
CA ALA A 1153 9.78 7.34 25.67
C ALA A 1153 8.95 6.47 26.63
N PHE A 1154 8.81 5.16 26.35
CA PHE A 1154 8.17 4.22 27.28
C PHE A 1154 8.90 4.09 28.63
N TYR A 1155 10.24 4.12 28.66
CA TYR A 1155 11.00 4.10 29.92
C TYR A 1155 10.93 5.44 30.65
N ASP A 1156 10.93 6.57 29.93
CA ASP A 1156 10.75 7.90 30.54
C ASP A 1156 9.36 8.02 31.19
N MET A 1157 8.30 7.55 30.51
CA MET A 1157 6.96 7.48 31.09
C MET A 1157 6.89 6.54 32.30
N LEU A 1158 7.56 5.38 32.26
CA LEU A 1158 7.67 4.49 33.42
C LEU A 1158 8.37 5.16 34.60
N LEU A 1159 9.41 5.96 34.37
CA LEU A 1159 10.09 6.71 35.43
C LEU A 1159 9.19 7.80 36.03
N ASN A 1160 8.48 8.56 35.19
CA ASN A 1160 7.51 9.56 35.66
C ASN A 1160 6.41 8.92 36.54
N VAL A 1161 5.89 7.77 36.10
CA VAL A 1161 4.82 7.03 36.77
C VAL A 1161 5.31 6.38 38.07
N ASP A 1162 6.51 5.82 38.10
CA ASP A 1162 7.12 5.29 39.32
C ASP A 1162 7.46 6.39 40.34
N GLN A 1163 7.78 7.61 39.90
CA GLN A 1163 7.99 8.75 40.78
C GLN A 1163 6.67 9.37 41.30
N CYS A 1164 5.60 9.35 40.51
CA CYS A 1164 4.30 9.89 40.91
C CYS A 1164 3.47 8.90 41.77
N SER A 1165 3.53 7.61 41.45
CA SER A 1165 2.72 6.56 42.11
C SER A 1165 3.40 6.10 43.40
N THR A 1166 2.62 5.85 44.46
CA THR A 1166 3.17 5.30 45.71
C THR A 1166 3.67 3.87 45.51
N HIS A 1167 2.81 3.01 44.98
CA HIS A 1167 3.04 1.62 44.61
C HIS A 1167 2.67 1.40 43.13
N LEU A 1168 2.92 0.20 42.60
CA LEU A 1168 2.57 -0.21 41.24
C LEU A 1168 2.08 -1.67 41.31
N ASN A 1169 0.93 -1.97 40.70
CA ASN A 1169 0.23 -3.25 40.79
C ASN A 1169 0.47 -4.16 39.57
N TYR A 1170 0.80 -3.58 38.42
CA TYR A 1170 0.94 -4.27 37.14
C TYR A 1170 2.40 -4.24 36.62
N MET A 1171 3.35 -4.14 37.55
CA MET A 1171 4.79 -4.21 37.30
C MET A 1171 5.20 -5.41 36.45
N ASP A 1172 4.59 -6.58 36.64
CA ASP A 1172 4.91 -7.79 35.90
C ASP A 1172 4.54 -7.67 34.40
N PRO A 1173 3.28 -7.38 34.01
CA PRO A 1173 2.91 -7.01 32.64
C PRO A 1173 3.77 -5.91 32.01
N ILE A 1174 4.12 -4.86 32.78
CA ILE A 1174 4.98 -3.76 32.33
C ILE A 1174 6.38 -4.28 31.97
N CYS A 1175 7.02 -5.03 32.86
CA CYS A 1175 8.35 -5.58 32.63
C CYS A 1175 8.35 -6.63 31.50
N ASP A 1176 7.33 -7.47 31.42
CA ASP A 1176 7.21 -8.49 30.37
C ASP A 1176 7.00 -7.87 28.98
N PHE A 1177 6.25 -6.76 28.87
CA PHE A 1177 6.16 -5.98 27.64
C PHE A 1177 7.52 -5.37 27.25
N LEU A 1178 8.26 -4.80 28.20
CA LEU A 1178 9.58 -4.22 27.94
C LEU A 1178 10.61 -5.29 27.55
N TYR A 1179 10.50 -6.52 28.07
CA TYR A 1179 11.27 -7.68 27.60
C TYR A 1179 10.88 -8.13 26.20
N HIS A 1180 9.57 -8.23 25.88
CA HIS A 1180 9.10 -8.50 24.52
C HIS A 1180 9.67 -7.46 23.54
N MET A 1181 9.57 -6.17 23.87
CA MET A 1181 10.12 -5.07 23.06
C MET A 1181 11.64 -5.20 22.87
N LYS A 1182 12.39 -5.50 23.94
CA LYS A 1182 13.84 -5.71 23.86
C LYS A 1182 14.18 -6.84 22.87
N TYR A 1183 13.60 -8.02 23.05
CA TYR A 1183 14.01 -9.20 22.28
C TYR A 1183 13.43 -9.26 20.87
N MET A 1184 12.28 -8.61 20.59
CA MET A 1184 11.65 -8.61 19.26
C MET A 1184 11.97 -7.38 18.42
N PHE A 1185 12.27 -6.23 19.04
CA PHE A 1185 12.36 -4.93 18.35
C PHE A 1185 13.67 -4.16 18.61
N THR A 1186 13.93 -3.71 19.85
CA THR A 1186 15.00 -2.71 20.11
C THR A 1186 16.39 -3.30 20.38
N GLY A 1187 16.50 -4.59 20.68
CA GLY A 1187 17.77 -5.27 20.95
C GLY A 1187 18.59 -4.57 22.05
N ASP A 1188 19.77 -4.08 21.67
CA ASP A 1188 20.64 -3.26 22.52
C ASP A 1188 20.77 -1.80 22.04
N SER A 1189 20.03 -1.39 20.99
CA SER A 1189 20.14 -0.05 20.38
C SER A 1189 19.79 1.12 21.30
N VAL A 1190 19.02 0.87 22.35
CA VAL A 1190 18.62 1.88 23.37
C VAL A 1190 19.37 1.72 24.71
N LYS A 1191 20.31 0.77 24.81
CA LYS A 1191 20.86 0.28 26.08
C LYS A 1191 21.33 1.40 27.01
N GLU A 1192 22.25 2.25 26.56
CA GLU A 1192 22.88 3.29 27.41
C GLU A 1192 21.93 4.38 27.89
N GLN A 1193 20.83 4.61 27.17
CA GLN A 1193 19.81 5.59 27.52
C GLN A 1193 18.87 4.97 28.57
N VAL A 1194 18.40 3.75 28.30
CA VAL A 1194 17.56 2.95 29.21
C VAL A 1194 18.27 2.61 30.52
N GLU A 1195 19.59 2.35 30.50
CA GLU A 1195 20.38 2.06 31.71
C GLU A 1195 20.36 3.22 32.71
N LYS A 1196 20.43 4.47 32.21
CA LYS A 1196 20.34 5.69 33.04
C LYS A 1196 18.94 5.86 33.64
N ILE A 1197 17.90 5.52 32.89
CA ILE A 1197 16.51 5.58 33.37
C ILE A 1197 16.25 4.49 34.43
N ILE A 1198 16.67 3.24 34.17
CA ILE A 1198 16.53 2.12 35.12
C ILE A 1198 17.25 2.41 36.44
N CYS A 1199 18.41 3.08 36.41
CA CYS A 1199 19.12 3.51 37.61
C CYS A 1199 18.31 4.43 38.54
N ASN A 1200 17.27 5.11 38.04
CA ASN A 1200 16.43 6.02 38.83
C ASN A 1200 15.12 5.38 39.36
N LEU A 1201 14.75 4.18 38.89
CA LEU A 1201 13.52 3.47 39.32
C LEU A 1201 13.61 2.89 40.75
N LYS A 1202 12.47 2.57 41.36
CA LYS A 1202 12.39 1.87 42.65
C LYS A 1202 13.02 0.46 42.57
N PRO A 1203 13.54 -0.10 43.69
CA PRO A 1203 14.21 -1.40 43.72
C PRO A 1203 13.39 -2.56 43.14
N ALA A 1204 12.08 -2.56 43.32
CA ALA A 1204 11.19 -3.62 42.83
C ALA A 1204 11.10 -3.67 41.29
N LEU A 1205 11.23 -2.53 40.60
CA LEU A 1205 11.36 -2.47 39.14
C LEU A 1205 12.77 -2.86 38.69
N LYS A 1206 13.81 -2.37 39.38
CA LYS A 1206 15.22 -2.72 39.11
C LYS A 1206 15.48 -4.23 39.17
N LEU A 1207 14.88 -4.93 40.13
CA LEU A 1207 14.99 -6.39 40.24
C LEU A 1207 14.34 -7.10 39.04
N ARG A 1208 13.14 -6.66 38.64
CA ARG A 1208 12.41 -7.24 37.50
C ARG A 1208 13.08 -6.96 36.16
N LEU A 1209 13.59 -5.74 35.96
CA LEU A 1209 14.26 -5.29 34.74
C LEU A 1209 15.77 -5.64 34.71
N ARG A 1210 16.28 -6.39 35.69
CA ARG A 1210 17.71 -6.75 35.91
C ARG A 1210 18.44 -7.27 34.66
N PHE A 1211 17.72 -7.87 33.72
CA PHE A 1211 18.28 -8.44 32.49
C PHE A 1211 18.11 -7.57 31.23
N ILE A 1212 17.43 -6.41 31.29
CA ILE A 1212 17.27 -5.48 30.16
C ILE A 1212 18.62 -4.86 29.78
N THR A 1213 19.32 -4.39 30.81
CA THR A 1213 20.71 -3.92 30.79
C THR A 1213 21.54 -4.92 31.59
N HIS A 1214 22.61 -5.47 31.02
CA HIS A 1214 23.42 -6.50 31.67
C HIS A 1214 24.33 -5.95 32.79
N ILE A 1215 23.70 -5.42 33.86
CA ILE A 1215 24.35 -4.93 35.07
C ILE A 1215 24.77 -6.13 35.93
N SER A 1216 25.85 -6.77 35.50
CA SER A 1216 26.55 -7.78 36.30
C SER A 1216 27.21 -7.11 37.50
N LYS A 1217 26.92 -7.61 38.71
CA LYS A 1217 27.36 -7.10 40.02
C LYS A 1217 26.61 -5.84 40.55
N MET A 1218 25.42 -6.07 41.08
CA MET A 1218 25.19 -5.69 42.48
C MET A 1218 25.30 -6.96 43.33
N GLU A 1219 25.89 -6.85 44.51
CA GLU A 1219 25.92 -7.93 45.50
C GLU A 1219 24.49 -8.17 46.03
N PRO A 1220 24.13 -9.40 46.42
CA PRO A 1220 22.89 -9.63 47.15
C PRO A 1220 22.98 -8.89 48.49
N ALA A 1221 22.05 -7.97 48.73
CA ALA A 1221 21.97 -7.26 50.00
C ALA A 1221 21.87 -8.28 51.15
N ALA A 1222 22.75 -8.18 52.14
CA ALA A 1222 22.76 -9.09 53.27
C ALA A 1222 21.40 -9.02 53.99
N VAL A 1223 20.74 -10.17 54.13
CA VAL A 1223 19.52 -10.28 54.93
C VAL A 1223 19.89 -9.92 56.38
N PRO A 1224 19.29 -8.89 56.99
CA PRO A 1224 19.57 -8.58 58.39
C PRO A 1224 19.15 -9.79 59.23
N PRO A 1225 20.01 -10.30 60.13
CA PRO A 1225 19.74 -11.54 60.84
C PRO A 1225 18.47 -11.40 61.68
N GLN A 1226 17.53 -12.32 61.51
CA GLN A 1226 16.33 -12.39 62.34
C GLN A 1226 16.74 -12.63 63.79
N ALA A 1227 16.36 -11.72 64.68
CA ALA A 1227 16.63 -11.84 66.10
C ALA A 1227 15.85 -13.04 66.68
N ILE A 1228 16.57 -14.09 67.07
CA ILE A 1228 15.99 -15.23 67.78
C ILE A 1228 15.66 -14.79 69.20
N ASN A 1229 14.36 -14.62 69.50
CA ASN A 1229 13.88 -14.36 70.85
C ASN A 1229 13.99 -15.63 71.72
N SER A 1230 15.15 -15.83 72.34
CA SER A 1230 15.34 -16.79 73.44
C SER A 1230 14.76 -16.23 74.74
N GLY A 1231 13.45 -16.40 74.93
CA GLY A 1231 12.75 -15.96 76.14
C GLY A 1231 13.20 -16.72 77.39
N SER A 1232 13.81 -16.00 78.34
CA SER A 1232 13.97 -16.42 79.74
C SER A 1232 13.55 -15.26 80.67
N PRO A 1233 12.97 -15.53 81.86
CA PRO A 1233 12.13 -14.54 82.54
C PRO A 1233 12.88 -13.57 83.46
N ALA A 1234 12.57 -12.28 83.25
CA ALA A 1234 12.46 -11.19 84.24
C ALA A 1234 13.42 -11.10 85.45
N SER A 1235 14.17 -9.98 85.50
CA SER A 1235 14.26 -9.17 86.72
C SER A 1235 14.40 -7.67 86.41
N GLN A 1236 13.90 -6.84 87.33
CA GLN A 1236 13.60 -5.40 87.17
C GLN A 1236 14.84 -4.48 87.10
N SER A 1237 14.72 -3.33 86.41
CA SER A 1237 14.96 -2.00 87.03
C SER A 1237 14.47 -0.83 86.15
N ASN A 1238 13.84 0.17 86.77
CA ASN A 1238 13.22 1.35 86.14
C ASN A 1238 14.24 2.35 85.54
N GLN A 1239 13.89 3.08 84.47
CA GLN A 1239 13.47 4.50 84.55
C GLN A 1239 13.01 5.12 83.21
N VAL A 1240 12.25 6.22 83.32
CA VAL A 1240 11.58 7.09 82.31
C VAL A 1240 12.19 8.51 82.51
N PRO A 1241 12.46 9.38 81.51
CA PRO A 1241 11.61 9.85 80.39
C PRO A 1241 12.26 9.75 78.99
N VAL A 1242 11.62 9.95 77.81
CA VAL A 1242 10.45 10.77 77.34
C VAL A 1242 10.77 12.23 76.96
N THR A 1243 11.00 12.47 75.66
CA THR A 1243 10.84 13.74 74.88
C THR A 1243 11.77 14.94 75.22
N LEU A 1244 12.06 15.92 74.33
CA LEU A 1244 11.68 16.22 72.93
C LEU A 1244 12.93 16.84 72.18
N PRO A 1245 12.90 17.60 71.04
CA PRO A 1245 13.90 17.46 69.98
C PRO A 1245 14.85 18.68 69.83
N VAL A 1246 15.33 18.93 68.59
CA VAL A 1246 16.29 19.94 68.09
C VAL A 1246 17.74 19.41 68.07
N THR A 1247 18.46 19.37 66.94
CA THR A 1247 18.13 19.70 65.53
C THR A 1247 18.04 18.46 64.65
#